data_AF-A0A5C5YH42-F1
#
_entry.id   AF-A0A5C5YH42-F1
#
_cell.length_a   1.000
_cell.length_b   1.000
_cell.length_c   1.000
_cell.angle_alpha   90.00
_cell.angle_beta   90.00
_cell.angle_gamma   90.00
#
_symmetry.space_group_name_H-M   'P 1'
#
loop_
_entity.id
_entity.type
_entity.pdbx_description
1 polymer ?
#
loop_
_entity_poly.entity_id
_entity_poly.type
_entity_poly.pdbx_seq_one_letter_code
_entity_poly.pdbx_strand_id
1 'polypeptide(L)'
;MDQQSDRAIDRYQSRWDQLQATVADLDRRDRRIGHVRVGLFLVVLACGFLAAFAQSSTVFVIAGVVFFVLFLAAVIYNEPIRDAIEHHRQQQRVLDRAMARVRRDWGKLEKLSPKVTTADLDLDDHAISTATDLDLFGRASLFRWLSMTETAMGNRALASWLVGRADADVAKARTECAQVLAQQRDERIEFHCLAHQVSQMSGDPEAFQHWATGPSWLSSRRWLYAYANISLVIALSGGLLLLIGWLVAGSGDLAKYGAIVLFALAVLNTLMGALLLAPVHQILSVALTSRRSVASYVAMFEHAKWLPGGNDASPLAMSIRSRVLDGPRSAKQGMHDLSVIARAGALKQSAATFLLYLPLQLFGLWDVRVLRRLEHWQQNYSGVCRDWFDALGDLEALMSVAAVCDEQSEWIFPHWQSSADKQVSATRLGHPLLDDQQRVCNDVTVGPAGTFLLVTGSNMSGKSTLLRSIGLNVVLAATGAPVCATYFALPTLELGTSIRVTDSLAEGVSFYMAELYRLRAVVEQAERLAKSGDCTLLFLLDEILQGTNSRERQIAVATVLQRLVDCQAIGAISTHDLELAEDPGLTEKASTVHFRETIQTTDDGQEEMTFDYKMRQGVSPTTNALRLLEIVGLGRGGAAEKS
;
A
#
# COMPACT_ATOMS: atom_id res chain seq x y z
N MET A 1 20.36 15.52 12.78
CA MET A 1 19.71 15.05 11.54
C MET A 1 20.70 14.34 10.61
N ASP A 2 21.81 14.95 10.16
CA ASP A 2 22.76 14.28 9.22
C ASP A 2 23.29 12.91 9.69
N GLN A 3 23.66 12.76 10.97
CA GLN A 3 24.31 11.53 11.45
C GLN A 3 23.39 10.29 11.54
N GLN A 4 22.08 10.36 11.29
CA GLN A 4 21.15 9.25 11.54
C GLN A 4 20.38 8.72 10.32
N SER A 5 20.05 9.55 9.33
CA SER A 5 19.65 9.04 8.01
C SER A 5 20.75 8.14 7.45
N ASP A 6 22.00 8.53 7.67
CA ASP A 6 23.18 7.71 7.43
C ASP A 6 23.14 6.40 8.24
N ARG A 7 22.74 6.41 9.53
CA ARG A 7 22.61 5.17 10.32
C ARG A 7 21.52 4.23 9.79
N ALA A 8 20.38 4.73 9.32
CA ALA A 8 19.33 3.87 8.74
C ALA A 8 19.80 3.26 7.42
N ILE A 9 20.41 4.08 6.57
CA ILE A 9 21.01 3.65 5.30
C ILE A 9 22.12 2.61 5.55
N ASP A 10 23.02 2.84 6.49
CA ASP A 10 24.13 1.93 6.83
C ASP A 10 23.60 0.58 7.30
N ARG A 11 22.53 0.57 8.11
CA ARG A 11 21.86 -0.67 8.53
C ARG A 11 21.29 -1.44 7.33
N TYR A 12 20.59 -0.77 6.44
CA TYR A 12 20.02 -1.40 5.25
C TYR A 12 21.10 -1.87 4.28
N GLN A 13 22.14 -1.07 4.05
CA GLN A 13 23.26 -1.41 3.19
C GLN A 13 24.01 -2.64 3.73
N SER A 14 24.30 -2.67 5.03
CA SER A 14 24.95 -3.83 5.66
C SER A 14 24.15 -5.12 5.49
N ARG A 15 22.82 -5.05 5.67
CA ARG A 15 21.93 -6.19 5.44
C ARG A 15 21.88 -6.59 3.97
N TRP A 16 21.84 -5.63 3.07
CA TRP A 16 21.82 -5.86 1.63
C TRP A 16 23.10 -6.56 1.16
N ASP A 17 24.27 -6.14 1.67
CA ASP A 17 25.56 -6.75 1.35
C ASP A 17 25.65 -8.20 1.84
N GLN A 18 25.13 -8.48 3.04
CA GLN A 18 25.03 -9.86 3.58
C GLN A 18 24.14 -10.75 2.70
N LEU A 19 22.99 -10.23 2.26
CA LEU A 19 22.09 -10.93 1.35
C LEU A 19 22.75 -11.16 0.00
N GLN A 20 23.48 -10.17 -0.53
CA GLN A 20 24.19 -10.29 -1.80
C GLN A 20 25.23 -11.41 -1.77
N ALA A 21 26.01 -11.50 -0.68
CA ALA A 21 26.97 -12.58 -0.49
C ALA A 21 26.28 -13.96 -0.41
N THR A 22 25.13 -14.03 0.28
CA THR A 22 24.34 -15.26 0.42
C THR A 22 23.75 -15.70 -0.92
N VAL A 23 23.16 -14.78 -1.68
CA VAL A 23 22.62 -15.03 -3.03
C VAL A 23 23.73 -15.51 -3.96
N ALA A 24 24.92 -14.89 -3.91
CA ALA A 24 26.06 -15.30 -4.72
C ALA A 24 26.54 -16.73 -4.40
N ASP A 25 26.52 -17.16 -3.13
CA ASP A 25 26.83 -18.55 -2.77
C ASP A 25 25.75 -19.53 -3.24
N LEU A 26 24.47 -19.20 -3.04
CA LEU A 26 23.36 -20.03 -3.51
C LEU A 26 23.34 -20.15 -5.03
N ASP A 27 23.59 -19.06 -5.77
CA ASP A 27 23.71 -19.08 -7.24
C ASP A 27 24.85 -20.02 -7.70
N ARG A 28 25.98 -20.05 -6.98
CA ARG A 28 27.07 -21.02 -7.28
C ARG A 28 26.61 -22.46 -7.05
N ARG A 29 25.83 -22.72 -5.98
CA ARG A 29 25.27 -24.04 -5.70
C ARG A 29 24.23 -24.46 -6.74
N ASP A 30 23.29 -23.58 -7.11
CA ASP A 30 22.28 -23.85 -8.16
C ASP A 30 22.95 -24.15 -9.51
N ARG A 31 24.00 -23.41 -9.89
CA ARG A 31 24.78 -23.70 -11.11
C ARG A 31 25.46 -25.07 -11.07
N ARG A 32 26.09 -25.43 -9.95
CA ARG A 32 26.72 -26.77 -9.79
C ARG A 32 25.70 -27.88 -9.93
N ILE A 33 24.55 -27.77 -9.26
CA ILE A 33 23.46 -28.75 -9.37
C ILE A 33 22.87 -28.76 -10.77
N GLY A 34 22.78 -27.59 -11.43
CA GLY A 34 22.39 -27.45 -12.82
C GLY A 34 23.28 -28.27 -13.76
N HIS A 35 24.61 -28.18 -13.61
CA HIS A 35 25.56 -28.99 -14.39
C HIS A 35 25.39 -30.48 -14.12
N VAL A 36 25.18 -30.89 -12.86
CA VAL A 36 24.90 -32.28 -12.49
C VAL A 36 23.61 -32.77 -13.16
N ARG A 37 22.54 -31.97 -13.15
CA ARG A 37 21.27 -32.30 -13.79
C ARG A 37 21.41 -32.48 -15.30
N VAL A 38 22.15 -31.60 -15.97
CA VAL A 38 22.44 -31.72 -17.40
C VAL A 38 23.22 -33.00 -17.67
N GLY A 39 24.26 -33.29 -16.88
CA GLY A 39 25.02 -34.53 -16.98
C GLY A 39 24.16 -35.78 -16.83
N LEU A 40 23.33 -35.85 -15.77
CA LEU A 40 22.40 -36.97 -15.54
C LEU A 40 21.40 -37.13 -16.69
N PHE A 41 20.85 -36.02 -17.20
CA PHE A 41 19.92 -36.05 -18.33
C PHE A 41 20.57 -36.58 -19.62
N LEU A 42 21.80 -36.15 -19.92
CA LEU A 42 22.56 -36.66 -21.06
C LEU A 42 22.83 -38.16 -20.93
N VAL A 43 23.11 -38.66 -19.72
CA VAL A 43 23.27 -40.10 -19.47
C VAL A 43 21.95 -40.86 -19.68
N VAL A 44 20.81 -40.31 -19.24
CA VAL A 44 19.49 -40.90 -19.52
C VAL A 44 19.25 -41.02 -21.03
N LEU A 45 19.55 -39.96 -21.80
CA LEU A 45 19.43 -39.99 -23.26
C LEU A 45 20.37 -41.02 -23.90
N ALA A 46 21.63 -41.10 -23.44
CA ALA A 46 22.59 -42.07 -23.93
C ALA A 46 22.15 -43.52 -23.62
N CYS A 47 21.65 -43.79 -22.42
CA CYS A 47 21.08 -45.09 -22.05
C CYS A 47 19.86 -45.45 -22.92
N GLY A 48 18.97 -44.48 -23.18
CA GLY A 48 17.81 -44.68 -24.06
C GLY A 48 18.22 -44.98 -25.51
N PHE A 49 19.21 -44.26 -26.03
CA PHE A 49 19.78 -44.52 -27.36
C PHE A 49 20.42 -45.91 -27.42
N LEU A 50 21.28 -46.26 -26.47
CA LEU A 50 21.94 -47.57 -26.43
C LEU A 50 20.94 -48.73 -26.25
N ALA A 51 19.89 -48.55 -25.45
CA ALA A 51 18.82 -49.54 -25.29
C ALA A 51 18.04 -49.82 -26.59
N ALA A 52 17.93 -48.82 -27.48
CA ALA A 52 17.23 -48.95 -28.75
C ALA A 52 18.07 -49.65 -29.84
N PHE A 53 19.41 -49.56 -29.77
CA PHE A 53 20.31 -50.06 -30.81
C PHE A 53 21.14 -51.30 -30.41
N ALA A 54 21.28 -51.62 -29.12
CA ALA A 54 22.06 -52.77 -28.64
C ALA A 54 21.17 -54.01 -28.40
N GLN A 55 21.70 -55.21 -28.72
CA GLN A 55 21.01 -56.49 -28.51
C GLN A 55 20.73 -56.85 -27.03
N SER A 56 21.40 -56.18 -26.07
CA SER A 56 21.18 -56.34 -24.62
C SER A 56 20.42 -55.12 -24.04
N SER A 57 19.11 -55.06 -24.27
CA SER A 57 18.28 -53.89 -23.95
C SER A 57 18.00 -53.69 -22.46
N THR A 58 17.94 -54.75 -21.64
CA THR A 58 17.48 -54.66 -20.25
C THR A 58 18.42 -53.88 -19.33
N VAL A 59 19.75 -54.04 -19.47
CA VAL A 59 20.74 -53.36 -18.62
C VAL A 59 20.72 -51.85 -18.83
N PHE A 60 20.65 -51.40 -20.10
CA PHE A 60 20.58 -49.97 -20.42
C PHE A 60 19.25 -49.34 -20.00
N VAL A 61 18.15 -50.09 -20.05
CA VAL A 61 16.85 -49.64 -19.52
C VAL A 61 16.92 -49.45 -18.00
N ILE A 62 17.45 -50.42 -17.24
CA ILE A 62 17.60 -50.31 -15.78
C ILE A 62 18.51 -49.12 -15.42
N ALA A 63 19.66 -48.98 -16.09
CA ALA A 63 20.56 -47.86 -15.88
C ALA A 63 19.88 -46.52 -16.18
N GLY A 64 19.15 -46.42 -17.30
CA GLY A 64 18.40 -45.22 -17.67
C GLY A 64 17.36 -44.83 -16.62
N VAL A 65 16.61 -45.80 -16.07
CA VAL A 65 15.65 -45.56 -14.97
C VAL A 65 16.37 -45.06 -13.71
N VAL A 66 17.49 -45.67 -13.32
CA VAL A 66 18.27 -45.22 -12.15
C VAL A 66 18.77 -43.79 -12.32
N PHE A 67 19.37 -43.45 -13.47
CA PHE A 67 19.82 -42.09 -13.75
C PHE A 67 18.68 -41.09 -13.87
N PHE A 68 17.50 -41.51 -14.33
CA PHE A 68 16.31 -40.67 -14.35
C PHE A 68 15.79 -40.39 -12.93
N VAL A 69 15.81 -41.38 -12.04
CA VAL A 69 15.48 -41.19 -10.62
C VAL A 69 16.49 -40.24 -9.96
N LEU A 70 17.79 -40.40 -10.22
CA LEU A 70 18.83 -39.47 -9.74
C LEU A 70 18.63 -38.05 -10.28
N PHE A 71 18.24 -37.92 -11.55
CA PHE A 71 17.90 -36.64 -12.15
C PHE A 71 16.71 -35.98 -11.45
N LEU A 72 15.63 -36.73 -11.21
CA LEU A 72 14.47 -36.25 -10.46
C LEU A 72 14.84 -35.86 -9.03
N ALA A 73 15.66 -36.66 -8.35
CA ALA A 73 16.16 -36.33 -7.00
C ALA A 73 16.98 -35.03 -7.01
N ALA A 74 17.84 -34.83 -8.02
CA ALA A 74 18.60 -33.60 -8.18
C ALA A 74 17.71 -32.38 -8.50
N VAL A 75 16.61 -32.57 -9.25
CA VAL A 75 15.60 -31.52 -9.49
C VAL A 75 14.91 -31.11 -8.18
N ILE A 76 14.41 -32.09 -7.42
CA ILE A 76 13.71 -31.86 -6.14
C ILE A 76 14.65 -31.20 -5.12
N TYR A 77 15.91 -31.64 -5.05
CA TYR A 77 16.91 -31.04 -4.17
C TYR A 77 17.26 -29.59 -4.56
N ASN A 78 17.15 -29.23 -5.84
CA ASN A 78 17.46 -27.87 -6.31
C ASN A 78 16.32 -26.86 -6.05
N GLU A 79 15.09 -27.33 -5.87
CA GLU A 79 13.91 -26.47 -5.73
C GLU A 79 14.00 -25.54 -4.49
N PRO A 80 14.33 -26.01 -3.27
CA PRO A 80 14.49 -25.14 -2.11
C PRO A 80 15.62 -24.11 -2.25
N ILE A 81 16.68 -24.44 -3.00
CA ILE A 81 17.80 -23.51 -3.24
C ILE A 81 17.31 -22.35 -4.12
N ARG A 82 16.54 -22.65 -5.16
CA ARG A 82 15.95 -21.63 -6.04
C ARG A 82 14.95 -20.76 -5.31
N ASP A 83 14.09 -21.36 -4.49
CA ASP A 83 13.15 -20.62 -3.66
C ASP A 83 13.88 -19.68 -2.68
N ALA A 84 14.98 -20.13 -2.07
CA ALA A 84 15.81 -19.29 -1.20
C ALA A 84 16.49 -18.14 -1.97
N ILE A 85 17.00 -18.38 -3.19
CA ILE A 85 17.57 -17.33 -4.05
C ILE A 85 16.52 -16.26 -4.36
N GLU A 86 15.35 -16.68 -4.79
CA GLU A 86 14.25 -15.76 -5.13
C GLU A 86 13.85 -14.94 -3.90
N HIS A 87 13.66 -15.61 -2.77
CA HIS A 87 13.32 -14.97 -1.50
C HIS A 87 14.33 -13.89 -1.08
N HIS A 88 15.63 -14.19 -1.10
CA HIS A 88 16.65 -13.20 -0.74
C HIS A 88 16.75 -12.05 -1.74
N ARG A 89 16.51 -12.30 -3.04
CA ARG A 89 16.44 -11.22 -4.04
C ARG A 89 15.24 -10.30 -3.81
N GLN A 90 14.10 -10.84 -3.38
CA GLN A 90 12.95 -10.03 -2.98
C GLN A 90 13.27 -9.16 -1.75
N GLN A 91 13.97 -9.70 -0.76
CA GLN A 91 14.45 -8.92 0.40
C GLN A 91 15.39 -7.78 -0.04
N GLN A 92 16.31 -8.03 -0.97
CA GLN A 92 17.18 -6.99 -1.53
C GLN A 92 16.38 -5.87 -2.19
N ARG A 93 15.35 -6.20 -2.98
CA ARG A 93 14.46 -5.22 -3.61
C ARG A 93 13.74 -4.33 -2.58
N VAL A 94 13.23 -4.93 -1.50
CA VAL A 94 12.58 -4.19 -0.40
C VAL A 94 13.56 -3.21 0.25
N LEU A 95 14.80 -3.66 0.51
CA LEU A 95 15.85 -2.81 1.07
C LEU A 95 16.25 -1.68 0.12
N ASP A 96 16.34 -1.94 -1.19
CA ASP A 96 16.62 -0.91 -2.21
C ASP A 96 15.53 0.17 -2.22
N ARG A 97 14.25 -0.22 -2.09
CA ARG A 97 13.13 0.71 -1.97
C ARG A 97 13.23 1.53 -0.67
N ALA A 98 13.52 0.89 0.46
CA ALA A 98 13.68 1.58 1.75
C ALA A 98 14.83 2.61 1.71
N MET A 99 16.00 2.24 1.19
CA MET A 99 17.13 3.17 1.02
C MET A 99 16.79 4.33 0.09
N ALA A 100 16.06 4.09 -1.01
CA ALA A 100 15.61 5.14 -1.92
C ALA A 100 14.63 6.12 -1.23
N ARG A 101 13.78 5.65 -0.31
CA ARG A 101 12.87 6.49 0.49
C ARG A 101 13.64 7.41 1.44
N VAL A 102 14.59 6.86 2.20
CA VAL A 102 15.41 7.63 3.13
C VAL A 102 16.20 8.72 2.39
N ARG A 103 16.78 8.38 1.23
CA ARG A 103 17.52 9.33 0.37
C ARG A 103 16.65 10.25 -0.48
N ARG A 104 15.32 10.10 -0.45
CA ARG A 104 14.38 10.82 -1.34
C ARG A 104 14.79 10.73 -2.82
N ASP A 105 15.28 9.55 -3.24
CA ASP A 105 15.62 9.27 -4.64
C ASP A 105 14.35 9.01 -5.45
N TRP A 106 13.70 10.09 -5.87
CA TRP A 106 12.44 10.06 -6.61
C TRP A 106 12.52 9.26 -7.91
N GLY A 107 13.69 9.22 -8.56
CA GLY A 107 13.92 8.48 -9.80
C GLY A 107 13.89 6.97 -9.60
N LYS A 108 14.48 6.46 -8.51
CA LYS A 108 14.36 5.04 -8.13
C LYS A 108 12.97 4.71 -7.59
N LEU A 109 12.40 5.58 -6.75
CA LEU A 109 11.08 5.34 -6.16
C LEU A 109 9.98 5.23 -7.21
N GLU A 110 10.07 5.99 -8.30
CA GLU A 110 9.13 5.90 -9.42
C GLU A 110 9.11 4.52 -10.10
N LYS A 111 10.22 3.79 -10.06
CA LYS A 111 10.34 2.44 -10.63
C LYS A 111 9.97 1.33 -9.63
N LEU A 112 10.24 1.57 -8.36
CA LEU A 112 10.11 0.56 -7.30
C LEU A 112 8.76 0.60 -6.57
N SER A 113 8.03 1.71 -6.66
CA SER A 113 6.78 1.92 -5.91
C SER A 113 5.55 1.80 -6.81
N PRO A 114 4.40 1.39 -6.26
CA PRO A 114 3.14 1.42 -7.00
C PRO A 114 2.77 2.85 -7.42
N LYS A 115 2.01 2.95 -8.51
CA LYS A 115 1.40 4.20 -8.96
C LYS A 115 -0.01 4.28 -8.38
N VAL A 116 -0.21 5.25 -7.51
CA VAL A 116 -1.52 5.61 -6.95
C VAL A 116 -1.76 7.07 -7.27
N THR A 117 -2.95 7.36 -7.76
CA THR A 117 -3.42 8.69 -8.13
C THR A 117 -4.72 9.00 -7.39
N THR A 118 -5.11 10.27 -7.37
CA THR A 118 -6.41 10.68 -6.81
C THR A 118 -7.59 10.06 -7.55
N ALA A 119 -7.43 9.69 -8.83
CA ALA A 119 -8.46 9.02 -9.62
C ALA A 119 -8.75 7.58 -9.16
N ASP A 120 -7.82 6.96 -8.42
CA ASP A 120 -8.00 5.62 -7.84
C ASP A 120 -8.80 5.66 -6.52
N LEU A 121 -9.19 6.85 -6.06
CA LEU A 121 -9.86 7.10 -4.78
C LEU A 121 -11.20 7.78 -5.04
N ASP A 122 -12.21 7.40 -4.26
CA ASP A 122 -13.52 8.06 -4.25
C ASP A 122 -13.43 9.31 -3.34
N LEU A 123 -12.98 10.42 -3.93
CA LEU A 123 -12.74 11.69 -3.24
C LEU A 123 -13.62 12.79 -3.82
N ASP A 124 -14.05 13.73 -2.98
CA ASP A 124 -14.65 14.97 -3.44
C ASP A 124 -13.59 15.94 -4.01
N ASP A 125 -14.05 16.96 -4.74
CA ASP A 125 -13.18 17.94 -5.42
C ASP A 125 -12.27 18.71 -4.44
N HIS A 126 -12.73 18.89 -3.20
CA HIS A 126 -11.99 19.61 -2.17
C HIS A 126 -10.82 18.78 -1.65
N ALA A 127 -11.04 17.50 -1.38
CA ALA A 127 -10.03 16.54 -1.00
C ALA A 127 -8.99 16.35 -2.11
N ILE A 128 -9.42 16.31 -3.38
CA ILE A 128 -8.52 16.26 -4.54
C ILE A 128 -7.64 17.52 -4.61
N SER A 129 -8.24 18.69 -4.40
CA SER A 129 -7.53 19.98 -4.40
C SER A 129 -6.48 20.04 -3.30
N THR A 130 -6.85 19.64 -2.09
CA THR A 130 -5.94 19.56 -0.93
C THR A 130 -4.80 18.58 -1.17
N ALA A 131 -5.11 17.42 -1.73
CA ALA A 131 -4.11 16.41 -2.07
C ALA A 131 -3.09 16.90 -3.12
N THR A 132 -3.56 17.68 -4.09
CA THR A 132 -2.72 18.27 -5.14
C THR A 132 -1.86 19.41 -4.59
N ASP A 133 -2.43 20.27 -3.75
CA ASP A 133 -1.73 21.41 -3.15
C ASP A 133 -0.56 20.99 -2.26
N LEU A 134 -0.69 19.87 -1.55
CA LEU A 134 0.32 19.37 -0.62
C LEU A 134 1.23 18.28 -1.20
N ASP A 135 1.15 17.97 -2.50
CA ASP A 135 1.91 16.88 -3.13
C ASP A 135 1.67 15.53 -2.40
N LEU A 136 0.42 15.20 -2.03
CA LEU A 136 0.11 13.93 -1.36
C LEU A 136 0.29 12.73 -2.29
N PHE A 137 -0.01 12.90 -3.58
CA PHE A 137 0.17 11.90 -4.63
C PHE A 137 1.00 12.46 -5.79
N GLY A 138 1.53 11.58 -6.66
CA GLY A 138 2.39 11.97 -7.78
C GLY A 138 3.85 11.53 -7.64
N ARG A 139 4.76 12.17 -8.40
CA ARG A 139 6.15 11.71 -8.54
C ARG A 139 7.00 11.90 -7.29
N ALA A 140 6.99 13.11 -6.73
CA ALA A 140 7.70 13.47 -5.51
C ALA A 140 6.68 13.81 -4.43
N SER A 141 6.07 12.78 -3.85
CA SER A 141 4.86 12.90 -3.05
C SER A 141 4.96 12.21 -1.68
N LEU A 142 4.10 12.63 -0.75
CA LEU A 142 4.04 12.06 0.59
C LEU A 142 3.67 10.58 0.56
N PHE A 143 2.69 10.18 -0.26
CA PHE A 143 2.33 8.77 -0.41
C PHE A 143 3.53 7.94 -0.84
N ARG A 144 4.28 8.38 -1.86
CA ARG A 144 5.42 7.60 -2.37
C ARG A 144 6.56 7.51 -1.37
N TRP A 145 6.79 8.58 -0.59
CA TRP A 145 7.79 8.58 0.46
C TRP A 145 7.37 7.74 1.68
N LEU A 146 6.11 7.78 2.10
CA LEU A 146 5.60 7.03 3.26
C LEU A 146 5.36 5.55 2.94
N SER A 147 4.93 5.24 1.73
CA SER A 147 4.47 3.90 1.34
C SER A 147 5.61 2.88 1.19
N MET A 148 5.45 1.75 1.89
CA MET A 148 6.04 0.44 1.56
C MET A 148 4.95 -0.56 1.14
N THR A 149 3.75 -0.06 0.84
CA THR A 149 2.62 -0.86 0.40
C THR A 149 2.86 -1.37 -1.02
N GLU A 150 2.35 -2.57 -1.31
CA GLU A 150 2.45 -3.28 -2.57
C GLU A 150 1.07 -3.76 -3.05
N THR A 151 0.18 -4.13 -2.13
CA THR A 151 -1.16 -4.60 -2.50
C THR A 151 -2.14 -3.45 -2.77
N ALA A 152 -3.18 -3.72 -3.56
CA ALA A 152 -4.22 -2.73 -3.85
C ALA A 152 -4.95 -2.24 -2.59
N MET A 153 -5.23 -3.14 -1.63
CA MET A 153 -5.90 -2.77 -0.38
C MET A 153 -4.99 -1.95 0.54
N GLY A 154 -3.70 -2.28 0.64
CA GLY A 154 -2.72 -1.48 1.39
C GLY A 154 -2.55 -0.08 0.79
N ASN A 155 -2.46 0.00 -0.54
CA ASN A 155 -2.41 1.27 -1.27
C ASN A 155 -3.64 2.15 -0.97
N ARG A 156 -4.85 1.58 -1.07
CA ARG A 156 -6.12 2.29 -0.78
C ARG A 156 -6.22 2.72 0.68
N ALA A 157 -5.84 1.84 1.61
CA ALA A 157 -5.86 2.14 3.04
C ALA A 157 -4.92 3.32 3.36
N LEU A 158 -3.65 3.24 2.97
CA LEU A 158 -2.69 4.31 3.22
C LEU A 158 -3.09 5.63 2.53
N ALA A 159 -3.57 5.55 1.29
CA ALA A 159 -4.03 6.73 0.56
C ALA A 159 -5.22 7.41 1.24
N SER A 160 -6.19 6.64 1.75
CA SER A 160 -7.33 7.21 2.50
C SER A 160 -6.89 7.88 3.81
N TRP A 161 -5.83 7.39 4.46
CA TRP A 161 -5.29 8.01 5.67
C TRP A 161 -4.62 9.35 5.41
N LEU A 162 -4.02 9.54 4.23
CA LEU A 162 -3.38 10.80 3.85
C LEU A 162 -4.37 11.93 3.57
N VAL A 163 -5.57 11.59 3.09
CA VAL A 163 -6.61 12.56 2.71
C VAL A 163 -7.64 12.75 3.83
N GLY A 164 -7.64 11.88 4.84
CA GLY A 164 -8.56 11.93 5.97
C GLY A 164 -8.28 13.08 6.95
N ARG A 165 -9.25 13.29 7.84
CA ARG A 165 -9.14 14.24 8.96
C ARG A 165 -8.01 13.84 9.93
N ALA A 166 -7.34 14.83 10.51
CA ALA A 166 -6.35 14.64 11.56
C ALA A 166 -7.05 14.43 12.91
N ASP A 167 -7.58 13.22 13.13
CA ASP A 167 -8.28 12.84 14.36
C ASP A 167 -7.31 12.30 15.41
N ALA A 168 -7.36 12.88 16.61
CA ALA A 168 -6.44 12.54 17.69
C ALA A 168 -6.52 11.08 18.14
N ASP A 169 -7.73 10.51 18.28
CA ASP A 169 -7.91 9.16 18.82
C ASP A 169 -7.51 8.11 17.79
N VAL A 170 -7.88 8.33 16.52
CA VAL A 170 -7.46 7.47 15.41
C VAL A 170 -5.95 7.51 15.23
N ALA A 171 -5.34 8.69 15.23
CA ALA A 171 -3.90 8.85 15.06
C ALA A 171 -3.11 8.22 16.21
N LYS A 172 -3.54 8.41 17.47
CA LYS A 172 -2.92 7.77 18.64
C LYS A 172 -2.96 6.24 18.53
N ALA A 173 -4.10 5.68 18.13
CA ALA A 173 -4.24 4.23 17.95
C ALA A 173 -3.31 3.70 16.84
N ARG A 174 -3.11 4.46 15.76
CA ARG A 174 -2.14 4.14 14.70
C ARG A 174 -0.70 4.25 15.21
N THR A 175 -0.36 5.31 15.94
CA THR A 175 0.97 5.53 16.51
C THR A 175 1.40 4.38 17.43
N GLU A 176 0.52 3.94 18.33
CA GLU A 176 0.81 2.82 19.24
C GLU A 176 1.16 1.55 18.47
N CYS A 177 0.33 1.17 17.48
CA CYS A 177 0.61 0.03 16.62
C CYS A 177 1.93 0.18 15.85
N ALA A 178 2.14 1.35 15.24
CA ALA A 178 3.32 1.60 14.42
C ALA A 178 4.62 1.55 15.24
N GLN A 179 4.63 2.06 16.47
CA GLN A 179 5.80 2.02 17.36
C GLN A 179 6.21 0.59 17.72
N VAL A 180 5.24 -0.28 17.98
CA VAL A 180 5.50 -1.69 18.30
C VAL A 180 6.02 -2.43 17.07
N LEU A 181 5.41 -2.19 15.92
CA LEU A 181 5.86 -2.77 14.65
C LEU A 181 7.24 -2.23 14.21
N ALA A 182 7.59 -0.99 14.55
CA ALA A 182 8.87 -0.35 14.21
C ALA A 182 10.07 -1.10 14.78
N GLN A 183 9.90 -1.79 15.91
CA GLN A 183 10.97 -2.60 16.52
C GLN A 183 11.20 -3.93 15.79
N GLN A 184 10.26 -4.37 14.95
CA GLN A 184 10.25 -5.71 14.36
C GLN A 184 10.70 -5.70 12.89
N ARG A 185 11.90 -5.16 12.63
CA ARG A 185 12.36 -4.85 11.26
C ARG A 185 12.37 -6.05 10.31
N ASP A 186 12.90 -7.19 10.74
CA ASP A 186 13.02 -8.37 9.87
C ASP A 186 11.63 -8.90 9.48
N GLU A 187 10.68 -8.89 10.40
CA GLU A 187 9.29 -9.27 10.17
C GLU A 187 8.58 -8.29 9.22
N ARG A 188 8.88 -6.99 9.29
CA ARG A 188 8.35 -6.02 8.32
C ARG A 188 8.91 -6.26 6.92
N ILE A 189 10.21 -6.51 6.79
CA ILE A 189 10.83 -6.82 5.49
C ILE A 189 10.16 -8.06 4.90
N GLU A 190 9.95 -9.10 5.72
CA GLU A 190 9.25 -10.31 5.31
C GLU A 190 7.82 -10.03 4.85
N PHE A 191 7.08 -9.22 5.60
CA PHE A 191 5.73 -8.80 5.24
C PHE A 191 5.72 -8.09 3.87
N HIS A 192 6.65 -7.18 3.61
CA HIS A 192 6.73 -6.48 2.33
C HIS A 192 7.10 -7.42 1.16
N CYS A 193 7.95 -8.44 1.41
CA CYS A 193 8.23 -9.48 0.41
C CYS A 193 6.97 -10.29 0.07
N LEU A 194 6.19 -10.68 1.08
CA LEU A 194 4.92 -11.39 0.89
C LEU A 194 3.90 -10.51 0.15
N ALA A 195 3.79 -9.23 0.51
CA ALA A 195 2.91 -8.27 -0.13
C ALA A 195 3.26 -8.09 -1.61
N HIS A 196 4.56 -7.99 -1.94
CA HIS A 196 5.03 -7.93 -3.32
C HIS A 196 4.71 -9.22 -4.08
N GLN A 197 4.92 -10.39 -3.47
CA GLN A 197 4.57 -11.66 -4.10
C GLN A 197 3.08 -11.73 -4.44
N VAL A 198 2.23 -11.30 -3.51
CA VAL A 198 0.77 -11.25 -3.72
C VAL A 198 0.40 -10.25 -4.82
N SER A 199 1.04 -9.07 -4.88
CA SER A 199 0.74 -8.06 -5.90
C SER A 199 1.11 -8.48 -7.32
N GLN A 200 2.15 -9.33 -7.47
CA GLN A 200 2.53 -9.89 -8.77
C GLN A 200 1.63 -11.05 -9.22
N MET A 201 0.83 -11.63 -8.33
CA MET A 201 -0.06 -12.73 -8.67
C MET A 201 -1.33 -12.21 -9.34
N SER A 202 -1.81 -12.95 -10.35
CA SER A 202 -3.07 -12.65 -11.07
C SER A 202 -4.34 -12.75 -10.21
N GLY A 203 -4.21 -12.97 -8.90
CA GLY A 203 -5.31 -13.05 -7.96
C GLY A 203 -5.69 -11.66 -7.49
N ASP A 204 -6.49 -10.95 -8.28
CA ASP A 204 -7.12 -9.70 -7.86
C ASP A 204 -7.99 -9.98 -6.61
N PRO A 205 -7.71 -9.33 -5.46
CA PRO A 205 -8.54 -9.42 -4.27
C PRO A 205 -10.00 -9.11 -4.56
N GLU A 206 -10.28 -8.19 -5.50
CA GLU A 206 -11.65 -7.84 -5.88
C GLU A 206 -12.31 -8.97 -6.66
N ALA A 207 -11.59 -9.67 -7.55
CA ALA A 207 -12.09 -10.87 -8.21
C ALA A 207 -12.38 -12.00 -7.21
N PHE A 208 -11.51 -12.20 -6.22
CA PHE A 208 -11.74 -13.17 -5.15
C PHE A 208 -12.96 -12.79 -4.29
N GLN A 209 -13.09 -11.52 -3.93
CA GLN A 209 -14.23 -11.00 -3.16
C GLN A 209 -15.53 -11.15 -3.97
N HIS A 210 -15.51 -10.79 -5.24
CA HIS A 210 -16.65 -10.94 -6.15
C HIS A 210 -17.09 -12.41 -6.24
N TRP A 211 -16.14 -13.32 -6.41
CA TRP A 211 -16.39 -14.76 -6.36
C TRP A 211 -16.95 -15.22 -5.00
N ALA A 212 -16.39 -14.74 -3.89
CA ALA A 212 -16.83 -15.12 -2.55
C ALA A 212 -18.27 -14.70 -2.27
N THR A 213 -18.70 -13.53 -2.79
CA THR A 213 -20.08 -13.02 -2.70
C THR A 213 -21.00 -13.50 -3.82
N GLY A 214 -20.47 -14.25 -4.78
CA GLY A 214 -21.21 -14.70 -5.97
C GLY A 214 -22.32 -15.71 -5.65
N PRO A 215 -23.23 -15.95 -6.61
CA PRO A 215 -24.32 -16.90 -6.43
C PRO A 215 -23.81 -18.34 -6.31
N SER A 216 -24.44 -19.12 -5.44
CA SER A 216 -24.17 -20.56 -5.29
C SER A 216 -24.81 -21.36 -6.43
N TRP A 217 -24.00 -22.06 -7.22
CA TRP A 217 -24.46 -22.80 -8.40
C TRP A 217 -25.21 -24.10 -8.03
N LEU A 218 -24.74 -24.83 -7.02
CA LEU A 218 -25.29 -26.09 -6.54
C LEU A 218 -26.56 -25.87 -5.69
N SER A 219 -26.76 -24.68 -5.10
CA SER A 219 -27.99 -24.36 -4.37
C SER A 219 -29.25 -24.44 -5.26
N SER A 220 -29.11 -24.09 -6.54
CA SER A 220 -30.16 -24.25 -7.57
C SER A 220 -30.32 -25.70 -8.08
N ARG A 221 -29.36 -26.59 -7.77
CA ARG A 221 -29.26 -27.98 -8.26
C ARG A 221 -29.03 -28.97 -7.12
N ARG A 222 -29.83 -28.87 -6.05
CA ARG A 222 -29.70 -29.73 -4.85
C ARG A 222 -29.76 -31.23 -5.16
N TRP A 223 -30.49 -31.61 -6.21
CA TRP A 223 -30.57 -33.00 -6.68
C TRP A 223 -29.21 -33.58 -7.06
N LEU A 224 -28.27 -32.76 -7.54
CA LEU A 224 -26.95 -33.22 -7.97
C LEU A 224 -26.11 -33.71 -6.78
N TYR A 225 -26.24 -33.06 -5.63
CA TYR A 225 -25.60 -33.48 -4.40
C TYR A 225 -26.26 -34.75 -3.82
N ALA A 226 -27.59 -34.84 -3.85
CA ALA A 226 -28.31 -36.04 -3.47
C ALA A 226 -27.90 -37.24 -4.35
N TYR A 227 -27.82 -37.03 -5.67
CA TYR A 227 -27.33 -38.00 -6.63
C TYR A 227 -25.88 -38.42 -6.34
N ALA A 228 -24.98 -37.48 -6.02
CA ALA A 228 -23.59 -37.80 -5.66
C ALA A 228 -23.48 -38.68 -4.40
N ASN A 229 -24.42 -38.58 -3.46
CA ASN A 229 -24.47 -39.48 -2.29
C ASN A 229 -25.04 -40.85 -2.67
N ILE A 230 -26.11 -40.88 -3.47
CA ILE A 230 -26.72 -42.13 -3.96
C ILE A 230 -25.72 -42.93 -4.81
N SER A 231 -25.00 -42.25 -5.71
CA SER A 231 -24.00 -42.89 -6.58
C SER A 231 -22.89 -43.55 -5.76
N LEU A 232 -22.45 -42.94 -4.66
CA LEU A 232 -21.48 -43.54 -3.76
C LEU A 232 -22.01 -44.80 -3.08
N VAL A 233 -23.27 -44.79 -2.61
CA VAL A 233 -23.89 -45.98 -2.01
C VAL A 233 -24.02 -47.10 -3.03
N ILE A 234 -24.40 -46.79 -4.27
CA ILE A 234 -24.46 -47.76 -5.38
C ILE A 234 -23.06 -48.31 -5.67
N ALA A 235 -22.03 -47.46 -5.69
CA ALA A 235 -20.65 -47.90 -5.90
C ALA A 235 -20.15 -48.82 -4.79
N LEU A 236 -20.39 -48.47 -3.52
CA LEU A 236 -20.03 -49.31 -2.38
C LEU A 236 -20.75 -50.66 -2.42
N SER A 237 -22.04 -50.66 -2.78
CA SER A 237 -22.84 -51.88 -2.93
C SER A 237 -22.34 -52.74 -4.08
N GLY A 238 -22.04 -52.14 -5.24
CA GLY A 238 -21.46 -52.83 -6.40
C GLY A 238 -20.06 -53.38 -6.12
N GLY A 239 -19.23 -52.63 -5.39
CA GLY A 239 -17.92 -53.07 -4.92
C GLY A 239 -18.00 -54.23 -3.92
N LEU A 240 -18.97 -54.20 -3.00
CA LEU A 240 -19.22 -55.30 -2.07
C LEU A 240 -19.67 -56.57 -2.80
N LEU A 241 -20.58 -56.46 -3.79
CA LEU A 241 -21.00 -57.58 -4.63
C LEU A 241 -19.84 -58.17 -5.43
N LEU A 242 -18.98 -57.31 -5.98
CA LEU A 242 -17.77 -57.71 -6.69
C LEU A 242 -16.82 -58.49 -5.77
N LEU A 243 -16.61 -57.98 -4.55
CA LEU A 243 -15.74 -58.60 -3.55
C LEU A 243 -16.28 -59.96 -3.08
N ILE A 244 -17.57 -60.05 -2.73
CA ILE A 244 -18.23 -61.29 -2.32
C ILE A 244 -18.16 -62.32 -3.45
N GLY A 245 -18.46 -61.90 -4.68
CA GLY A 245 -18.40 -62.73 -5.87
C GLY A 245 -17.01 -63.34 -6.15
N TRP A 246 -15.95 -62.66 -5.69
CA TRP A 246 -14.56 -63.10 -5.84
C TRP A 246 -14.10 -64.01 -4.69
N LEU A 247 -14.58 -63.76 -3.46
CA LEU A 247 -14.19 -64.50 -2.26
C LEU A 247 -14.98 -65.79 -2.04
N VAL A 248 -16.23 -65.86 -2.50
CA VAL A 248 -17.11 -67.02 -2.27
C VAL A 248 -17.12 -67.93 -3.50
N ALA A 249 -16.60 -69.15 -3.34
CA ALA A 249 -16.60 -70.14 -4.41
C ALA A 249 -18.03 -70.45 -4.89
N GLY A 250 -18.26 -70.41 -6.21
CA GLY A 250 -19.57 -70.63 -6.83
C GLY A 250 -20.43 -69.38 -7.03
N SER A 251 -19.93 -68.18 -6.67
CA SER A 251 -20.68 -66.91 -6.75
C SER A 251 -20.23 -65.98 -7.90
N GLY A 252 -19.65 -66.52 -8.97
CA GLY A 252 -19.09 -65.74 -10.07
C GLY A 252 -20.08 -64.82 -10.80
N ASP A 253 -21.38 -65.10 -10.76
CA ASP A 253 -22.40 -64.21 -11.33
C ASP A 253 -22.60 -62.93 -10.49
N LEU A 254 -22.44 -62.99 -9.16
CA LEU A 254 -22.46 -61.80 -8.29
C LEU A 254 -21.30 -60.86 -8.61
N ALA A 255 -20.12 -61.41 -8.94
CA ALA A 255 -18.98 -60.61 -9.39
C ALA A 255 -19.27 -59.89 -10.71
N LYS A 256 -19.92 -60.57 -11.67
CA LYS A 256 -20.33 -59.97 -12.95
C LYS A 256 -21.34 -58.83 -12.75
N TYR A 257 -22.37 -59.04 -11.92
CA TYR A 257 -23.35 -57.99 -11.64
C TYR A 257 -22.72 -56.79 -10.94
N GLY A 258 -21.83 -57.01 -9.96
CA GLY A 258 -21.07 -55.94 -9.32
C GLY A 258 -20.23 -55.13 -10.33
N ALA A 259 -19.53 -55.81 -11.25
CA ALA A 259 -18.74 -55.16 -12.29
C ALA A 259 -19.60 -54.35 -13.27
N ILE A 260 -20.75 -54.88 -13.70
CA ILE A 260 -21.68 -54.17 -14.60
C ILE A 260 -22.22 -52.90 -13.92
N VAL A 261 -22.63 -52.99 -12.64
CA VAL A 261 -23.11 -51.84 -11.87
C VAL A 261 -22.04 -50.77 -11.76
N LEU A 262 -20.80 -51.14 -11.43
CA LEU A 262 -19.68 -50.20 -11.32
C LEU A 262 -19.33 -49.56 -12.68
N PHE A 263 -19.32 -50.34 -13.76
CA PHE A 263 -19.03 -49.83 -15.10
C PHE A 263 -20.12 -48.87 -15.59
N ALA A 264 -21.40 -49.25 -15.45
CA ALA A 264 -22.53 -48.40 -15.81
C ALA A 264 -22.51 -47.08 -15.02
N LEU A 265 -22.21 -47.16 -13.72
CA LEU A 265 -22.09 -45.98 -12.86
C LEU A 265 -20.91 -45.08 -13.27
N ALA A 266 -19.75 -45.67 -13.59
CA ALA A 266 -18.58 -44.93 -14.05
C ALA A 266 -18.87 -44.19 -15.38
N VAL A 267 -19.53 -44.85 -16.33
CA VAL A 267 -19.96 -44.23 -17.60
C VAL A 267 -20.95 -43.08 -17.33
N LEU A 268 -21.97 -43.32 -16.51
CA LEU A 268 -22.98 -42.31 -16.17
C LEU A 268 -22.38 -41.08 -15.49
N ASN A 269 -21.51 -41.28 -14.49
CA ASN A 269 -20.84 -40.19 -13.78
C ASN A 269 -19.85 -39.44 -14.67
N THR A 270 -19.19 -40.11 -15.61
CA THR A 270 -18.32 -39.47 -16.61
C THR A 270 -19.15 -38.60 -17.56
N LEU A 271 -20.28 -39.10 -18.05
CA LEU A 271 -21.20 -38.37 -18.92
C LEU A 271 -21.80 -37.14 -18.19
N MET A 272 -22.21 -37.32 -16.93
CA MET A 272 -22.66 -36.21 -16.08
C MET A 272 -21.55 -35.16 -15.86
N GLY A 273 -20.31 -35.60 -15.67
CA GLY A 273 -19.13 -34.74 -15.62
C GLY A 273 -18.99 -33.87 -16.86
N ALA A 274 -19.01 -34.49 -18.04
CA ALA A 274 -18.84 -33.79 -19.30
C ALA A 274 -19.98 -32.80 -19.60
N LEU A 275 -21.24 -33.18 -19.31
CA LEU A 275 -22.42 -32.40 -19.71
C LEU A 275 -22.81 -31.31 -18.71
N LEU A 276 -22.62 -31.53 -17.40
CA LEU A 276 -23.17 -30.66 -16.35
C LEU A 276 -22.11 -29.91 -15.55
N LEU A 277 -20.87 -30.41 -15.49
CA LEU A 277 -19.82 -29.88 -14.61
C LEU A 277 -18.82 -28.94 -15.30
N ALA A 278 -19.02 -28.61 -16.58
CA ALA A 278 -18.19 -27.62 -17.28
C ALA A 278 -18.16 -26.24 -16.58
N PRO A 279 -19.30 -25.66 -16.11
CA PRO A 279 -19.28 -24.41 -15.33
C PRO A 279 -18.60 -24.57 -13.97
N VAL A 280 -18.68 -25.76 -13.37
CA VAL A 280 -18.05 -26.06 -12.08
C VAL A 280 -16.52 -26.06 -12.21
N HIS A 281 -15.99 -26.55 -13.33
CA HIS A 281 -14.56 -26.45 -13.60
C HIS A 281 -14.07 -25.00 -13.71
N GLN A 282 -14.88 -24.09 -14.27
CA GLN A 282 -14.55 -22.65 -14.30
C GLN A 282 -14.55 -22.03 -12.89
N ILE A 283 -15.57 -22.33 -12.07
CA ILE A 283 -15.66 -21.86 -10.68
C ILE A 283 -14.47 -22.38 -9.87
N LEU A 284 -14.15 -23.67 -10.00
CA LEU A 284 -13.01 -24.27 -9.34
C LEU A 284 -11.70 -23.70 -9.88
N SER A 285 -11.56 -23.41 -11.18
CA SER A 285 -10.32 -22.81 -11.67
C SER A 285 -10.11 -21.42 -11.09
N VAL A 286 -11.14 -20.58 -10.94
CA VAL A 286 -11.00 -19.24 -10.33
C VAL A 286 -10.69 -19.34 -8.83
N ALA A 287 -11.38 -20.22 -8.10
CA ALA A 287 -11.17 -20.38 -6.67
C ALA A 287 -9.84 -21.09 -6.32
N LEU A 288 -9.29 -21.92 -7.22
CA LEU A 288 -8.17 -22.83 -6.95
C LEU A 288 -6.87 -22.53 -7.70
N THR A 289 -6.88 -21.65 -8.72
CA THR A 289 -5.63 -21.21 -9.38
C THR A 289 -4.69 -20.51 -8.41
N SER A 290 -5.22 -19.95 -7.33
CA SER A 290 -4.51 -19.12 -6.37
C SER A 290 -3.94 -19.89 -5.17
N ARG A 291 -3.66 -21.21 -5.26
CA ARG A 291 -3.18 -22.00 -4.10
C ARG A 291 -1.97 -21.37 -3.41
N ARG A 292 -1.01 -20.88 -4.20
CA ARG A 292 0.16 -20.17 -3.69
C ARG A 292 -0.24 -18.79 -3.12
N SER A 293 -1.18 -18.08 -3.75
CA SER A 293 -1.69 -16.79 -3.26
C SER A 293 -2.45 -16.92 -1.93
N VAL A 294 -3.27 -17.96 -1.75
CA VAL A 294 -3.97 -18.23 -0.47
C VAL A 294 -2.97 -18.47 0.64
N ALA A 295 -1.89 -19.22 0.39
CA ALA A 295 -0.83 -19.43 1.38
C ALA A 295 -0.10 -18.11 1.72
N SER A 296 0.22 -17.28 0.72
CA SER A 296 0.84 -15.96 0.94
C SER A 296 -0.09 -15.02 1.71
N TYR A 297 -1.40 -14.99 1.42
CA TYR A 297 -2.38 -14.22 2.19
C TYR A 297 -2.46 -14.69 3.64
N VAL A 298 -2.51 -16.01 3.89
CA VAL A 298 -2.46 -16.57 5.26
C VAL A 298 -1.20 -16.09 5.98
N ALA A 299 -0.04 -16.16 5.33
CA ALA A 299 1.21 -15.69 5.92
C ALA A 299 1.15 -14.18 6.24
N MET A 300 0.62 -13.35 5.35
CA MET A 300 0.43 -11.91 5.61
C MET A 300 -0.53 -11.66 6.78
N PHE A 301 -1.66 -12.36 6.82
CA PHE A 301 -2.61 -12.29 7.94
C PHE A 301 -1.95 -12.68 9.28
N GLU A 302 -1.09 -13.70 9.28
CA GLU A 302 -0.37 -14.12 10.48
C GLU A 302 0.57 -13.05 11.05
N HIS A 303 1.03 -12.08 10.25
CA HIS A 303 1.83 -10.96 10.76
C HIS A 303 1.03 -10.00 11.64
N ALA A 304 -0.31 -10.06 11.65
CA ALA A 304 -1.10 -9.34 12.65
C ALA A 304 -0.78 -9.78 14.10
N LYS A 305 -0.09 -10.92 14.29
CA LYS A 305 0.30 -11.42 15.63
C LYS A 305 1.22 -10.46 16.36
N TRP A 306 1.95 -9.67 15.57
CA TRP A 306 2.95 -8.70 15.98
C TRP A 306 2.36 -7.39 16.48
N LEU A 307 1.06 -7.16 16.24
CA LEU A 307 0.32 -6.07 16.86
C LEU A 307 0.10 -6.33 18.36
N PRO A 308 0.04 -5.28 19.19
CA PRO A 308 -0.32 -5.40 20.61
C PRO A 308 -1.61 -6.21 20.80
N GLY A 309 -1.62 -7.07 21.82
CA GLY A 309 -2.79 -7.84 22.20
C GLY A 309 -3.06 -7.73 23.70
N GLY A 310 -4.25 -8.14 24.14
CA GLY A 310 -4.67 -8.06 25.54
C GLY A 310 -5.40 -6.75 25.88
N ASN A 311 -5.53 -6.47 27.18
CA ASN A 311 -6.31 -5.32 27.68
C ASN A 311 -5.64 -3.97 27.41
N ASP A 312 -4.34 -3.95 27.17
CA ASP A 312 -3.55 -2.74 26.96
C ASP A 312 -3.40 -2.38 25.47
N ALA A 313 -4.03 -3.13 24.57
CA ALA A 313 -3.92 -2.91 23.12
C ALA A 313 -4.89 -1.83 22.64
N SER A 314 -4.45 -1.00 21.69
CA SER A 314 -5.32 -0.01 21.05
C SER A 314 -6.57 -0.65 20.41
N PRO A 315 -7.70 0.10 20.33
CA PRO A 315 -8.90 -0.37 19.65
C PRO A 315 -8.65 -0.79 18.19
N LEU A 316 -7.70 -0.13 17.51
CA LEU A 316 -7.30 -0.47 16.15
C LEU A 316 -6.59 -1.83 16.11
N ALA A 317 -5.63 -2.07 17.00
CA ALA A 317 -4.94 -3.36 17.09
C ALA A 317 -5.93 -4.51 17.34
N MET A 318 -6.83 -4.34 18.31
CA MET A 318 -7.86 -5.34 18.62
C MET A 318 -8.81 -5.58 17.44
N SER A 319 -9.21 -4.52 16.73
CA SER A 319 -10.05 -4.62 15.53
C SER A 319 -9.37 -5.39 14.39
N ILE A 320 -8.09 -5.12 14.12
CA ILE A 320 -7.33 -5.86 13.09
C ILE A 320 -7.17 -7.32 13.52
N ARG A 321 -6.72 -7.56 14.75
CA ARG A 321 -6.47 -8.92 15.27
C ARG A 321 -7.73 -9.78 15.29
N SER A 322 -8.88 -9.25 15.71
CA SER A 322 -10.14 -10.00 15.70
C SER A 322 -10.64 -10.35 14.29
N ARG A 323 -10.48 -9.44 13.32
CA ARG A 323 -10.85 -9.71 11.92
C ARG A 323 -9.91 -10.72 11.27
N VAL A 324 -8.62 -10.69 11.61
CA VAL A 324 -7.58 -11.43 10.91
C VAL A 324 -7.19 -12.74 11.59
N LEU A 325 -6.98 -12.74 12.91
CA LEU A 325 -6.45 -13.86 13.69
C LEU A 325 -7.49 -14.50 14.59
N ASP A 326 -8.10 -13.68 15.44
CA ASP A 326 -8.77 -14.11 16.66
C ASP A 326 -10.29 -14.22 16.42
N GLY A 327 -10.84 -15.44 16.41
CA GLY A 327 -12.30 -15.65 16.42
C GLY A 327 -12.81 -16.71 15.44
N PRO A 328 -14.09 -17.13 15.59
CA PRO A 328 -14.68 -18.24 14.83
C PRO A 328 -14.93 -17.94 13.34
N ARG A 329 -14.67 -16.71 12.87
CA ARG A 329 -14.77 -16.32 11.45
C ARG A 329 -13.63 -15.38 11.03
N SER A 330 -12.44 -15.56 11.61
CA SER A 330 -11.26 -14.77 11.26
C SER A 330 -10.71 -15.14 9.88
N ALA A 331 -9.95 -14.22 9.27
CA ALA A 331 -9.30 -14.45 7.98
C ALA A 331 -8.40 -15.69 8.00
N LYS A 332 -7.66 -15.89 9.10
CA LYS A 332 -6.81 -17.07 9.30
C LYS A 332 -7.62 -18.37 9.21
N GLN A 333 -8.73 -18.47 9.94
CA GLN A 333 -9.57 -19.66 9.93
C GLN A 333 -10.22 -19.88 8.56
N GLY A 334 -10.80 -18.82 7.99
CA GLY A 334 -11.45 -18.89 6.68
C GLY A 334 -10.49 -19.29 5.57
N MET A 335 -9.32 -18.66 5.48
CA MET A 335 -8.32 -19.01 4.47
C MET A 335 -7.70 -20.38 4.71
N HIS A 336 -7.55 -20.82 5.96
CA HIS A 336 -7.15 -22.19 6.28
C HIS A 336 -8.18 -23.20 5.74
N ASP A 337 -9.46 -23.01 6.03
CA ASP A 337 -10.55 -23.87 5.55
C ASP A 337 -10.58 -23.91 4.01
N LEU A 338 -10.42 -22.74 3.37
CA LEU A 338 -10.30 -22.64 1.92
C LEU A 338 -9.09 -23.41 1.40
N SER A 339 -7.94 -23.33 2.08
CA SER A 339 -6.73 -24.06 1.69
C SER A 339 -6.93 -25.59 1.73
N VAL A 340 -7.72 -26.09 2.68
CA VAL A 340 -8.07 -27.52 2.79
C VAL A 340 -8.99 -27.93 1.64
N ILE A 341 -10.00 -27.10 1.32
CA ILE A 341 -10.89 -27.31 0.17
C ILE A 341 -10.08 -27.27 -1.13
N ALA A 342 -9.11 -26.37 -1.23
CA ALA A 342 -8.28 -26.22 -2.42
C ALA A 342 -7.38 -27.43 -2.67
N ARG A 343 -6.78 -27.99 -1.62
CA ARG A 343 -6.03 -29.26 -1.71
C ARG A 343 -6.91 -30.40 -2.22
N ALA A 344 -8.16 -30.46 -1.78
CA ALA A 344 -9.11 -31.47 -2.23
C ALA A 344 -9.48 -31.30 -3.72
N GLY A 345 -9.69 -30.07 -4.20
CA GLY A 345 -9.97 -29.81 -5.62
C GLY A 345 -8.76 -29.96 -6.55
N ALA A 346 -7.55 -29.76 -6.02
CA ALA A 346 -6.31 -29.86 -6.78
C ALA A 346 -5.86 -31.31 -7.08
N LEU A 347 -6.56 -32.33 -6.59
CA LEU A 347 -6.19 -33.73 -6.84
C LEU A 347 -6.10 -34.07 -8.35
N LYS A 348 -6.82 -33.35 -9.21
CA LYS A 348 -6.75 -33.53 -10.67
C LYS A 348 -5.53 -32.88 -11.35
N GLN A 349 -4.75 -32.07 -10.64
CA GLN A 349 -3.68 -31.25 -11.24
C GLN A 349 -2.32 -31.95 -11.33
N SER A 350 -2.01 -32.92 -10.47
CA SER A 350 -0.74 -33.68 -10.53
C SER A 350 -0.97 -35.11 -11.01
N ALA A 351 -0.03 -35.66 -11.78
CA ALA A 351 -0.12 -37.03 -12.30
C ALA A 351 -0.27 -38.08 -11.18
N ALA A 352 0.42 -37.88 -10.05
CA ALA A 352 0.36 -38.77 -8.90
C ALA A 352 -1.00 -38.70 -8.17
N THR A 353 -1.54 -37.50 -7.96
CA THR A 353 -2.85 -37.32 -7.30
C THR A 353 -4.02 -37.63 -8.23
N PHE A 354 -3.83 -37.58 -9.55
CA PHE A 354 -4.86 -37.87 -10.52
C PHE A 354 -5.36 -39.33 -10.43
N LEU A 355 -4.46 -40.26 -10.11
CA LEU A 355 -4.82 -41.66 -9.87
C LEU A 355 -5.74 -41.83 -8.64
N LEU A 356 -5.59 -40.97 -7.62
CA LEU A 356 -6.51 -40.94 -6.47
C LEU A 356 -7.82 -40.24 -6.82
N TYR A 357 -7.77 -39.19 -7.65
CA TYR A 357 -8.95 -38.45 -8.10
C TYR A 357 -9.89 -39.31 -8.96
N LEU A 358 -9.35 -40.13 -9.86
CA LEU A 358 -10.13 -40.92 -10.82
C LEU A 358 -11.25 -41.76 -10.18
N PRO A 359 -10.99 -42.67 -9.21
CA PRO A 359 -12.05 -43.44 -8.57
C PRO A 359 -13.02 -42.56 -7.77
N LEU A 360 -12.53 -41.50 -7.11
CA LEU A 360 -13.37 -40.56 -6.36
C LEU A 360 -14.37 -39.84 -7.27
N GLN A 361 -13.94 -39.47 -8.48
CA GLN A 361 -14.78 -38.83 -9.48
C GLN A 361 -15.74 -39.84 -10.13
N LEU A 362 -15.24 -41.00 -10.56
CA LEU A 362 -16.03 -42.02 -11.26
C LEU A 362 -17.16 -42.61 -10.40
N PHE A 363 -16.94 -42.77 -9.10
CA PHE A 363 -17.90 -43.44 -8.22
C PHE A 363 -18.63 -42.50 -7.26
N GLY A 364 -18.18 -41.25 -7.17
CA GLY A 364 -18.70 -40.33 -6.17
C GLY A 364 -18.85 -38.87 -6.61
N LEU A 365 -18.54 -38.52 -7.86
CA LEU A 365 -18.59 -37.13 -8.33
C LEU A 365 -17.83 -36.17 -7.39
N TRP A 366 -16.56 -36.47 -7.14
CA TRP A 366 -15.67 -35.70 -6.26
C TRP A 366 -15.80 -34.18 -6.42
N ASP A 367 -15.83 -33.68 -7.66
CA ASP A 367 -15.93 -32.24 -7.93
C ASP A 367 -17.23 -31.60 -7.38
N VAL A 368 -18.35 -32.34 -7.35
CA VAL A 368 -19.61 -31.87 -6.72
C VAL A 368 -19.44 -31.73 -5.21
N ARG A 369 -18.66 -32.62 -4.58
CA ARG A 369 -18.40 -32.57 -3.13
C ARG A 369 -17.45 -31.43 -2.77
N VAL A 370 -16.41 -31.23 -3.57
CA VAL A 370 -15.51 -30.06 -3.41
C VAL A 370 -16.31 -28.77 -3.59
N LEU A 371 -17.15 -28.68 -4.63
CA LEU A 371 -18.03 -27.52 -4.83
C LEU A 371 -18.97 -27.30 -3.64
N ARG A 372 -19.57 -28.36 -3.09
CA ARG A 372 -20.44 -28.22 -1.91
C ARG A 372 -19.71 -27.65 -0.69
N ARG A 373 -18.47 -28.08 -0.45
CA ARG A 373 -17.63 -27.53 0.62
C ARG A 373 -17.25 -26.08 0.35
N LEU A 374 -16.96 -25.76 -0.90
CA LEU A 374 -16.65 -24.39 -1.35
C LEU A 374 -17.85 -23.44 -1.16
N GLU A 375 -19.07 -23.88 -1.49
CA GLU A 375 -20.28 -23.09 -1.25
C GLU A 375 -20.61 -22.96 0.24
N HIS A 376 -20.34 -23.99 1.04
CA HIS A 376 -20.49 -23.88 2.48
C HIS A 376 -19.50 -22.86 3.06
N TRP A 377 -18.28 -22.83 2.54
CA TRP A 377 -17.31 -21.78 2.85
C TRP A 377 -17.85 -20.39 2.45
N GLN A 378 -18.40 -20.22 1.25
CA GLN A 378 -19.01 -18.94 0.82
C GLN A 378 -20.13 -18.51 1.77
N GLN A 379 -21.01 -19.43 2.19
CA GLN A 379 -22.08 -19.13 3.16
C GLN A 379 -21.53 -18.71 4.53
N ASN A 380 -20.45 -19.36 4.96
CA ASN A 380 -19.84 -19.10 6.27
C ASN A 380 -18.91 -17.89 6.28
N TYR A 381 -18.43 -17.37 5.14
CA TYR A 381 -17.37 -16.36 5.14
C TYR A 381 -17.58 -15.17 4.21
N SER A 382 -18.48 -15.24 3.22
CA SER A 382 -18.68 -14.17 2.23
C SER A 382 -18.97 -12.80 2.86
N GLY A 383 -19.79 -12.76 3.92
CA GLY A 383 -20.17 -11.51 4.59
C GLY A 383 -19.06 -10.82 5.39
N VAL A 384 -17.97 -11.53 5.73
CA VAL A 384 -16.83 -10.98 6.49
C VAL A 384 -15.55 -10.88 5.67
N CYS A 385 -15.57 -11.41 4.44
CA CYS A 385 -14.40 -11.47 3.58
C CYS A 385 -13.89 -10.08 3.20
N ARG A 386 -14.77 -9.09 3.07
CA ARG A 386 -14.39 -7.67 2.85
C ARG A 386 -13.56 -7.17 4.03
N ASP A 387 -14.09 -7.34 5.23
CA ASP A 387 -13.49 -6.83 6.46
C ASP A 387 -12.09 -7.42 6.71
N TRP A 388 -11.83 -8.65 6.24
CA TRP A 388 -10.50 -9.27 6.29
C TRP A 388 -9.47 -8.51 5.45
N PHE A 389 -9.81 -8.20 4.19
CA PHE A 389 -8.90 -7.48 3.30
C PHE A 389 -8.77 -6.00 3.67
N ASP A 390 -9.83 -5.40 4.21
CA ASP A 390 -9.75 -4.04 4.77
C ASP A 390 -8.80 -4.03 5.99
N ALA A 391 -8.91 -5.00 6.89
CA ALA A 391 -7.98 -5.15 8.01
C ALA A 391 -6.54 -5.44 7.57
N LEU A 392 -6.35 -6.18 6.47
CA LEU A 392 -5.02 -6.39 5.88
C LEU A 392 -4.46 -5.10 5.27
N GLY A 393 -5.32 -4.30 4.63
CA GLY A 393 -4.96 -2.98 4.13
C GLY A 393 -4.51 -2.05 5.25
N ASP A 394 -5.26 -2.01 6.36
CA ASP A 394 -4.88 -1.28 7.57
C ASP A 394 -3.53 -1.76 8.12
N LEU A 395 -3.31 -3.08 8.20
CA LEU A 395 -2.05 -3.67 8.66
C LEU A 395 -0.87 -3.25 7.76
N GLU A 396 -1.03 -3.31 6.44
CA GLU A 396 0.01 -2.95 5.48
C GLU A 396 0.34 -1.45 5.51
N ALA A 397 -0.68 -0.60 5.72
CA ALA A 397 -0.48 0.82 5.97
C ALA A 397 0.28 1.07 7.29
N LEU A 398 -0.07 0.36 8.38
CA LEU A 398 0.69 0.40 9.64
C LEU A 398 2.14 -0.04 9.47
N MET A 399 2.42 -1.07 8.67
CA MET A 399 3.80 -1.52 8.38
C MET A 399 4.62 -0.43 7.67
N SER A 400 3.98 0.34 6.77
CA SER A 400 4.61 1.47 6.09
C SER A 400 4.92 2.63 7.05
N VAL A 401 3.97 2.97 7.92
CA VAL A 401 4.20 3.97 8.98
C VAL A 401 5.30 3.51 9.95
N ALA A 402 5.28 2.24 10.34
CA ALA A 402 6.30 1.64 11.21
C ALA A 402 7.70 1.65 10.59
N ALA A 403 7.82 1.55 9.26
CA ALA A 403 9.09 1.73 8.57
C ALA A 403 9.62 3.16 8.77
N VAL A 404 8.77 4.18 8.62
CA VAL A 404 9.17 5.58 8.90
C VAL A 404 9.55 5.79 10.37
N CYS A 405 8.81 5.19 11.31
CA CYS A 405 9.14 5.26 12.73
C CYS A 405 10.55 4.71 13.05
N ASP A 406 10.98 3.66 12.36
CA ASP A 406 12.32 3.08 12.49
C ASP A 406 13.40 3.90 11.75
N GLU A 407 13.06 4.42 10.57
CA GLU A 407 13.97 5.19 9.72
C GLU A 407 14.26 6.59 10.27
N GLN A 408 13.26 7.25 10.87
CA GLN A 408 13.29 8.65 11.29
C GLN A 408 13.26 8.79 12.83
N SER A 409 14.22 8.20 13.53
CA SER A 409 14.25 8.16 15.00
C SER A 409 14.42 9.52 15.71
N GLU A 410 14.86 10.58 15.00
CA GLU A 410 14.93 11.95 15.56
C GLU A 410 13.61 12.73 15.40
N TRP A 411 12.68 12.22 14.58
CA TRP A 411 11.37 12.83 14.43
C TRP A 411 10.50 12.46 15.63
N ILE A 412 9.60 13.36 16.01
CA ILE A 412 8.80 13.20 17.23
C ILE A 412 7.39 12.79 16.88
N PHE A 413 6.72 12.09 17.80
CA PHE A 413 5.28 11.88 17.69
C PHE A 413 4.55 13.14 18.19
N PRO A 414 3.47 13.56 17.52
CA PRO A 414 2.79 14.80 17.84
C PRO A 414 2.09 14.74 19.20
N HIS A 415 2.07 15.86 19.91
CA HIS A 415 1.27 16.04 21.13
C HIS A 415 -0.13 16.56 20.77
N TRP A 416 -1.13 15.70 20.91
CA TRP A 416 -2.53 16.07 20.64
C TRP A 416 -3.10 16.92 21.77
N GLN A 417 -3.47 18.16 21.45
CA GLN A 417 -4.02 19.14 22.37
C GLN A 417 -5.52 18.91 22.63
N SER A 418 -6.01 19.46 23.73
CA SER A 418 -7.44 19.46 24.06
C SER A 418 -8.23 20.34 23.08
N SER A 419 -9.54 20.12 22.96
CA SER A 419 -10.39 20.91 22.06
C SER A 419 -10.48 22.41 22.42
N ALA A 420 -10.06 22.80 23.63
CA ALA A 420 -10.01 24.19 24.06
C ALA A 420 -8.81 24.96 23.47
N ASP A 421 -7.68 24.27 23.26
CA ASP A 421 -6.44 24.84 22.75
C ASP A 421 -6.37 24.61 21.24
N LYS A 422 -7.01 25.50 20.47
CA LYS A 422 -7.02 25.43 19.01
C LYS A 422 -5.78 26.09 18.42
N GLN A 423 -4.64 25.39 18.46
CA GLN A 423 -3.37 25.89 17.94
C GLN A 423 -2.49 24.77 17.39
N VAL A 424 -1.80 25.05 16.28
CA VAL A 424 -0.68 24.21 15.80
C VAL A 424 0.62 24.89 16.19
N SER A 425 1.46 24.21 16.97
CA SER A 425 2.75 24.72 17.43
C SER A 425 3.86 23.74 17.09
N ALA A 426 4.95 24.22 16.50
CA ALA A 426 6.08 23.39 16.12
C ALA A 426 7.42 24.08 16.36
N THR A 427 8.42 23.31 16.78
CA THR A 427 9.82 23.74 16.90
C THR A 427 10.67 22.97 15.90
N ARG A 428 11.52 23.69 15.16
CA ARG A 428 12.32 23.17 14.04
C ARG A 428 11.49 22.33 13.07
N LEU A 429 10.33 22.84 12.68
CA LEU A 429 9.49 22.26 11.63
C LEU A 429 10.24 22.26 10.30
N GLY A 430 10.32 21.10 9.66
CA GLY A 430 10.91 20.93 8.34
C GLY A 430 9.94 20.31 7.34
N HIS A 431 10.25 20.49 6.05
CA HIS A 431 9.50 19.85 4.96
C HIS A 431 9.92 18.38 4.81
N PRO A 432 9.04 17.39 5.00
CA PRO A 432 9.43 15.97 5.05
C PRO A 432 9.97 15.45 3.70
N LEU A 433 9.54 16.02 2.58
CA LEU A 433 9.97 15.62 1.23
C LEU A 433 11.26 16.29 0.75
N LEU A 434 11.80 17.29 1.47
CA LEU A 434 13.09 17.87 1.13
C LEU A 434 14.22 17.01 1.67
N ASP A 435 15.30 16.92 0.90
CA ASP A 435 16.53 16.27 1.32
C ASP A 435 17.03 16.86 2.65
N ASP A 436 17.55 16.00 3.52
CA ASP A 436 17.94 16.40 4.87
C ASP A 436 19.04 17.49 4.86
N GLN A 437 19.94 17.48 3.87
CA GLN A 437 21.04 18.44 3.73
C GLN A 437 20.56 19.81 3.24
N GLN A 438 19.46 19.85 2.48
CA GLN A 438 18.89 21.08 1.92
C GLN A 438 17.78 21.66 2.80
N ARG A 439 17.27 20.89 3.76
CA ARG A 439 16.11 21.25 4.57
C ARG A 439 16.46 22.27 5.64
N VAL A 440 15.94 23.49 5.50
CA VAL A 440 15.96 24.50 6.55
C VAL A 440 14.71 24.38 7.43
N CYS A 441 14.92 24.21 8.74
CA CYS A 441 13.84 24.12 9.72
C CYS A 441 13.49 25.49 10.33
N ASN A 442 12.22 25.69 10.64
CA ASN A 442 11.66 26.93 11.23
C ASN A 442 10.72 26.62 12.41
N ASP A 443 10.66 27.51 13.39
CA ASP A 443 9.66 27.42 14.46
C ASP A 443 8.36 28.05 13.96
N VAL A 444 7.22 27.44 14.24
CA VAL A 444 5.92 27.90 13.70
C VAL A 444 4.86 27.82 14.78
N THR A 445 3.97 28.80 14.79
CA THR A 445 2.75 28.78 15.60
C THR A 445 1.60 29.34 14.78
N VAL A 446 0.53 28.57 14.64
CA VAL A 446 -0.69 28.92 13.91
C VAL A 446 -1.88 28.76 14.86
N GLY A 447 -2.53 29.86 15.19
CA GLY A 447 -3.54 29.94 16.25
C GLY A 447 -3.12 30.94 17.34
N PRO A 448 -3.97 31.26 18.33
CA PRO A 448 -5.18 30.52 18.75
C PRO A 448 -6.39 30.64 17.81
N ALA A 449 -7.52 30.02 18.15
CA ALA A 449 -8.75 30.07 17.36
C ALA A 449 -9.09 31.48 16.85
N GLY A 450 -9.43 31.61 15.58
CA GLY A 450 -9.75 32.90 14.98
C GLY A 450 -8.54 33.79 14.70
N THR A 451 -7.34 33.22 14.62
CA THR A 451 -6.13 33.95 14.19
C THR A 451 -5.43 33.24 13.05
N PHE A 452 -4.55 33.96 12.37
CA PHE A 452 -3.77 33.40 11.28
C PHE A 452 -2.35 33.95 11.22
N LEU A 453 -1.48 33.18 10.59
CA LEU A 453 -0.10 33.56 10.29
C LEU A 453 -0.05 34.27 8.93
N LEU A 454 0.40 35.52 8.90
CA LEU A 454 0.60 36.30 7.67
C LEU A 454 2.07 36.20 7.25
N VAL A 455 2.35 35.46 6.18
CA VAL A 455 3.71 35.17 5.69
C VAL A 455 4.04 36.09 4.51
N THR A 456 4.97 37.00 4.72
CA THR A 456 5.45 37.96 3.70
C THR A 456 6.86 37.62 3.21
N GLY A 457 7.26 38.17 2.08
CA GLY A 457 8.61 38.01 1.52
C GLY A 457 8.61 37.82 0.00
N SER A 458 9.79 37.91 -0.61
CA SER A 458 9.95 37.78 -2.06
C SER A 458 9.49 36.41 -2.57
N ASN A 459 9.31 36.30 -3.89
CA ASN A 459 9.18 34.99 -4.51
C ASN A 459 10.47 34.18 -4.29
N MET A 460 10.35 32.85 -4.28
CA MET A 460 11.45 31.90 -4.05
C MET A 460 12.06 31.92 -2.63
N SER A 461 11.60 32.78 -1.72
CA SER A 461 12.12 32.90 -0.35
C SER A 461 11.71 31.76 0.61
N GLY A 462 10.81 30.87 0.19
CA GLY A 462 10.37 29.71 0.97
C GLY A 462 8.96 29.79 1.57
N LYS A 463 8.15 30.81 1.24
CA LYS A 463 6.78 30.98 1.75
C LYS A 463 5.88 29.76 1.52
N SER A 464 5.71 29.34 0.26
CA SER A 464 4.92 28.16 -0.11
C SER A 464 5.44 26.88 0.55
N THR A 465 6.76 26.75 0.66
CA THR A 465 7.41 25.61 1.33
C THR A 465 7.06 25.57 2.81
N LEU A 466 6.97 26.71 3.50
CA LEU A 466 6.51 26.78 4.88
C LEU A 466 5.07 26.29 5.02
N LEU A 467 4.15 26.82 4.21
CA LEU A 467 2.74 26.42 4.23
C LEU A 467 2.58 24.92 3.99
N ARG A 468 3.27 24.36 2.97
CA ARG A 468 3.28 22.91 2.71
C ARG A 468 3.92 22.12 3.83
N SER A 469 4.96 22.63 4.49
CA SER A 469 5.58 21.97 5.64
C SER A 469 4.58 21.83 6.80
N ILE A 470 3.76 22.85 7.06
CA ILE A 470 2.71 22.79 8.08
C ILE A 470 1.69 21.71 7.71
N GLY A 471 1.13 21.78 6.49
CA GLY A 471 0.12 20.82 6.01
C GLY A 471 0.61 19.38 5.99
N LEU A 472 1.81 19.13 5.45
CA LEU A 472 2.39 17.78 5.37
C LEU A 472 2.66 17.16 6.74
N ASN A 473 3.11 17.95 7.73
CA ASN A 473 3.32 17.43 9.08
C ASN A 473 2.00 17.15 9.81
N VAL A 474 0.94 17.90 9.52
CA VAL A 474 -0.42 17.56 9.97
C VAL A 474 -0.86 16.23 9.35
N VAL A 475 -0.66 16.03 8.05
CA VAL A 475 -1.02 14.77 7.38
C VAL A 475 -0.21 13.60 7.96
N LEU A 476 1.09 13.77 8.20
CA LEU A 476 1.90 12.77 8.88
C LEU A 476 1.35 12.43 10.27
N ALA A 477 1.03 13.45 11.07
CA ALA A 477 0.40 13.27 12.38
C ALA A 477 -0.91 12.46 12.27
N ALA A 478 -1.76 12.76 11.28
CA ALA A 478 -3.03 12.05 11.04
C ALA A 478 -2.82 10.56 10.72
N THR A 479 -1.74 10.21 10.00
CA THR A 479 -1.40 8.81 9.71
C THR A 479 -0.85 8.05 10.93
N GLY A 480 -0.55 8.75 12.03
CA GLY A 480 0.14 8.19 13.20
C GLY A 480 1.66 8.07 13.05
N ALA A 481 2.22 8.63 11.97
CA ALA A 481 3.67 8.71 11.74
C ALA A 481 4.32 9.80 12.63
N PRO A 482 5.63 9.70 12.91
CA PRO A 482 6.36 10.81 13.49
C PRO A 482 6.41 11.98 12.50
N VAL A 483 6.52 13.19 13.02
CA VAL A 483 6.55 14.43 12.25
C VAL A 483 7.96 15.02 12.20
N CYS A 484 8.28 15.70 11.10
CA CYS A 484 9.57 16.33 10.84
C CYS A 484 9.73 17.62 11.66
N ALA A 485 9.82 17.48 12.98
CA ALA A 485 10.02 18.55 13.94
C ALA A 485 10.68 18.01 15.22
N THR A 486 11.19 18.89 16.08
CA THR A 486 11.66 18.51 17.43
C THR A 486 10.57 18.69 18.49
N TYR A 487 9.52 19.44 18.17
CA TYR A 487 8.29 19.55 18.94
C TYR A 487 7.15 19.83 17.96
N PHE A 488 5.98 19.25 18.19
CA PHE A 488 4.79 19.47 17.38
C PHE A 488 3.55 19.16 18.22
N ALA A 489 2.63 20.12 18.27
CA ALA A 489 1.36 19.97 18.97
C ALA A 489 0.22 20.52 18.10
N LEU A 490 -0.92 19.84 18.14
CA LEU A 490 -2.10 20.16 17.33
C LEU A 490 -3.40 19.65 17.97
N PRO A 491 -4.55 20.30 17.74
CA PRO A 491 -5.87 19.74 18.01
C PRO A 491 -6.33 18.80 16.88
N THR A 492 -7.50 18.17 17.04
CA THR A 492 -8.21 17.54 15.93
C THR A 492 -8.56 18.60 14.86
N LEU A 493 -8.13 18.36 13.63
CA LEU A 493 -8.29 19.35 12.56
C LEU A 493 -8.50 18.75 11.16
N GLU A 494 -9.10 19.54 10.27
CA GLU A 494 -9.19 19.28 8.83
C GLU A 494 -8.42 20.38 8.09
N LEU A 495 -7.84 20.02 6.93
CA LEU A 495 -7.12 20.97 6.08
C LEU A 495 -8.07 21.56 5.03
N GLY A 496 -7.92 22.85 4.78
CA GLY A 496 -8.51 23.53 3.63
C GLY A 496 -7.45 24.36 2.92
N THR A 497 -7.15 24.05 1.66
CA THR A 497 -6.01 24.68 0.98
C THR A 497 -6.39 25.35 -0.34
N SER A 498 -5.69 26.46 -0.62
CA SER A 498 -5.64 27.10 -1.94
C SER A 498 -4.21 27.53 -2.21
N ILE A 499 -3.41 26.61 -2.79
CA ILE A 499 -1.97 26.83 -3.07
C ILE A 499 -1.68 26.83 -4.57
N ARG A 500 -2.15 25.83 -5.30
CA ARG A 500 -1.96 25.71 -6.75
C ARG A 500 -3.31 25.72 -7.44
N VAL A 501 -3.68 26.82 -8.07
CA VAL A 501 -4.85 26.87 -8.94
C VAL A 501 -4.39 26.57 -10.36
N THR A 502 -4.96 25.54 -10.98
CA THR A 502 -4.78 25.25 -12.41
C THR A 502 -6.02 25.70 -13.16
N ASP A 503 -5.82 26.36 -14.30
CA ASP A 503 -6.92 26.79 -15.17
C ASP A 503 -7.67 25.57 -15.74
N SER A 504 -9.00 25.68 -15.87
CA SER A 504 -9.82 24.67 -16.54
C SER A 504 -10.36 25.25 -17.84
N LEU A 505 -9.53 25.16 -18.88
CA LEU A 505 -9.91 25.53 -20.25
C LEU A 505 -11.17 24.78 -20.73
N ALA A 506 -11.43 23.58 -20.19
CA ALA A 506 -12.58 22.76 -20.55
C ALA A 506 -13.91 23.28 -19.96
N GLU A 507 -13.87 23.92 -18.79
CA GLU A 507 -15.07 24.44 -18.12
C GLU A 507 -15.37 25.91 -18.48
N GLY A 508 -14.48 26.57 -19.21
CA GLY A 508 -14.65 27.97 -19.62
C GLY A 508 -14.67 28.95 -18.45
N VAL A 509 -14.21 28.53 -17.27
CA VAL A 509 -14.13 29.35 -16.06
C VAL A 509 -12.77 30.03 -16.03
N SER A 510 -12.74 31.35 -15.83
CA SER A 510 -11.46 32.06 -15.70
C SER A 510 -10.72 31.61 -14.44
N PHE A 511 -9.38 31.64 -14.50
CA PHE A 511 -8.50 31.37 -13.34
C PHE A 511 -9.00 32.01 -12.03
N TYR A 512 -9.41 33.29 -12.10
CA TYR A 512 -9.94 34.03 -10.95
C TYR A 512 -11.22 33.42 -10.37
N MET A 513 -12.16 32.98 -11.22
CA MET A 513 -13.39 32.37 -10.74
C MET A 513 -13.17 30.96 -10.16
N ALA A 514 -12.28 30.17 -10.76
CA ALA A 514 -11.92 28.87 -10.22
C ALA A 514 -11.33 29.01 -8.80
N GLU A 515 -10.47 30.01 -8.61
CA GLU A 515 -9.90 30.34 -7.31
C GLU A 515 -10.96 30.80 -6.29
N LEU A 516 -11.91 31.66 -6.68
CA LEU A 516 -13.02 32.05 -5.82
C LEU A 516 -13.89 30.87 -5.39
N TYR A 517 -14.19 29.92 -6.29
CA TYR A 517 -14.94 28.72 -5.93
C TYR A 517 -14.19 27.84 -4.93
N ARG A 518 -12.86 27.74 -5.05
CA ARG A 518 -12.04 27.05 -4.05
C ARG A 518 -12.07 27.74 -2.69
N LEU A 519 -11.91 29.07 -2.65
CA LEU A 519 -11.99 29.83 -1.40
C LEU A 519 -13.38 29.70 -0.76
N ARG A 520 -14.44 29.71 -1.56
CA ARG A 520 -15.80 29.45 -1.10
C ARG A 520 -15.93 28.06 -0.47
N ALA A 521 -15.39 27.01 -1.09
CA ALA A 521 -15.42 25.66 -0.52
C ALA A 521 -14.70 25.59 0.84
N VAL A 522 -13.54 26.25 0.97
CA VAL A 522 -12.81 26.35 2.25
C VAL A 522 -13.65 27.06 3.33
N VAL A 523 -14.36 28.14 2.97
CA VAL A 523 -15.27 28.85 3.88
C VAL A 523 -16.46 27.97 4.28
N GLU A 524 -17.11 27.30 3.34
CA GLU A 524 -18.22 26.38 3.61
C GLU A 524 -17.79 25.22 4.53
N GLN A 525 -16.56 24.71 4.36
CA GLN A 525 -15.96 23.74 5.27
C GLN A 525 -15.77 24.34 6.68
N ALA A 526 -15.24 25.56 6.79
CA ALA A 526 -15.08 26.25 8.08
C ALA A 526 -16.42 26.39 8.82
N GLU A 527 -17.47 26.80 8.12
CA GLU A 527 -18.81 26.95 8.68
C GLU A 527 -19.42 25.62 9.13
N ARG A 528 -19.18 24.54 8.39
CA ARG A 528 -19.61 23.18 8.78
C ARG A 528 -18.92 22.75 10.08
N LEU A 529 -17.61 22.93 10.18
CA LEU A 529 -16.82 22.50 11.34
C LEU A 529 -17.11 23.38 12.58
N ALA A 530 -17.34 24.68 12.39
CA ALA A 530 -17.75 25.57 13.46
C ALA A 530 -19.09 25.15 14.10
N LYS A 531 -20.01 24.59 13.31
CA LYS A 531 -21.31 24.07 13.80
C LYS A 531 -21.17 22.75 14.57
N SER A 532 -20.25 21.87 14.17
CA SER A 532 -20.05 20.59 14.87
C SER A 532 -19.25 20.74 16.16
N GLY A 533 -18.24 21.64 16.17
CA GLY A 533 -17.45 21.99 17.35
C GLY A 533 -16.42 20.95 17.79
N ASP A 534 -16.34 19.80 17.12
CA ASP A 534 -15.44 18.67 17.39
C ASP A 534 -14.10 18.74 16.64
N CYS A 535 -14.00 19.62 15.64
CA CYS A 535 -12.87 19.73 14.74
C CYS A 535 -12.61 21.19 14.37
N THR A 536 -11.35 21.54 14.14
CA THR A 536 -10.93 22.89 13.74
C THR A 536 -10.48 22.89 12.28
N LEU A 537 -10.85 23.91 11.50
CA LEU A 537 -10.26 24.09 10.17
C LEU A 537 -8.87 24.71 10.30
N LEU A 538 -7.87 24.09 9.66
CA LEU A 538 -6.57 24.70 9.36
C LEU A 538 -6.52 25.10 7.88
N PHE A 539 -6.62 26.40 7.59
CA PHE A 539 -6.56 26.90 6.22
C PHE A 539 -5.13 27.27 5.81
N LEU A 540 -4.73 26.91 4.58
CA LEU A 540 -3.42 27.25 4.01
C LEU A 540 -3.62 27.90 2.63
N LEU A 541 -3.39 29.20 2.54
CA LEU A 541 -3.68 30.02 1.36
C LEU A 541 -2.38 30.62 0.82
N ASP A 542 -1.98 30.30 -0.40
CA ASP A 542 -0.70 30.76 -0.97
C ASP A 542 -0.98 31.76 -2.09
N GLU A 543 -0.63 33.03 -1.85
CA GLU A 543 -0.71 34.13 -2.81
C GLU A 543 -2.03 34.18 -3.61
N ILE A 544 -3.16 34.21 -2.92
CA ILE A 544 -4.49 34.07 -3.53
C ILE A 544 -4.97 35.31 -4.32
N LEU A 545 -5.84 35.09 -5.31
CA LEU A 545 -6.56 36.08 -6.12
C LEU A 545 -5.64 37.01 -6.93
N GLN A 546 -4.55 36.48 -7.50
CA GLN A 546 -3.57 37.27 -8.27
C GLN A 546 -4.12 37.87 -9.59
N GLY A 547 -5.24 37.35 -10.10
CA GLY A 547 -5.77 37.69 -11.43
C GLY A 547 -6.63 38.96 -11.53
N THR A 548 -6.72 39.78 -10.47
CA THR A 548 -7.58 40.98 -10.45
C THR A 548 -6.83 42.25 -10.00
N ASN A 549 -7.51 43.40 -10.02
CA ASN A 549 -7.00 44.67 -9.51
C ASN A 549 -6.63 44.57 -8.03
N SER A 550 -5.47 45.12 -7.63
CA SER A 550 -4.96 45.09 -6.25
C SER A 550 -6.00 45.48 -5.20
N ARG A 551 -6.82 46.50 -5.47
CA ARG A 551 -7.85 46.97 -4.53
C ARG A 551 -9.01 45.97 -4.41
N GLU A 552 -9.46 45.39 -5.51
CA GLU A 552 -10.52 44.37 -5.49
C GLU A 552 -10.04 43.09 -4.81
N ARG A 553 -8.77 42.72 -5.07
CA ARG A 553 -8.09 41.60 -4.43
C ARG A 553 -8.07 41.76 -2.91
N GLN A 554 -7.64 42.91 -2.39
CA GLN A 554 -7.61 43.17 -0.95
C GLN A 554 -8.99 43.02 -0.30
N ILE A 555 -10.03 43.62 -0.89
CA ILE A 555 -11.40 43.51 -0.37
C ILE A 555 -11.85 42.05 -0.34
N ALA A 556 -11.60 41.30 -1.42
CA ALA A 556 -12.00 39.89 -1.52
C ALA A 556 -11.25 39.02 -0.49
N VAL A 557 -9.93 39.16 -0.40
CA VAL A 557 -9.09 38.41 0.56
C VAL A 557 -9.49 38.74 2.00
N ALA A 558 -9.66 40.02 2.34
CA ALA A 558 -10.07 40.43 3.68
C ALA A 558 -11.45 39.88 4.05
N THR A 559 -12.40 39.88 3.11
CA THR A 559 -13.73 39.31 3.31
C THR A 559 -13.66 37.81 3.60
N VAL A 560 -12.88 37.06 2.83
CA VAL A 560 -12.70 35.61 3.03
C VAL A 560 -12.03 35.32 4.37
N LEU A 561 -10.93 36.01 4.69
CA LEU A 561 -10.19 35.83 5.95
C LEU A 561 -11.07 36.15 7.16
N GLN A 562 -11.82 37.25 7.11
CA GLN A 562 -12.74 37.63 8.18
C GLN A 562 -13.76 36.51 8.42
N ARG A 563 -14.33 35.92 7.36
CA ARG A 563 -15.29 34.83 7.49
C ARG A 563 -14.68 33.56 8.10
N LEU A 564 -13.47 33.21 7.71
CA LEU A 564 -12.74 32.07 8.28
C LEU A 564 -12.44 32.28 9.77
N VAL A 565 -11.96 33.48 10.12
CA VAL A 565 -11.69 33.86 11.51
C VAL A 565 -12.96 33.85 12.37
N ASP A 566 -14.08 34.37 11.85
CA ASP A 566 -15.36 34.36 12.57
C ASP A 566 -15.86 32.94 12.84
N CYS A 567 -15.50 31.98 11.98
CA CYS A 567 -15.72 30.54 12.20
C CYS A 567 -14.74 29.90 13.20
N GLN A 568 -13.90 30.69 13.87
CA GLN A 568 -12.87 30.21 14.80
C GLN A 568 -11.84 29.27 14.15
N ALA A 569 -11.66 29.36 12.83
CA ALA A 569 -10.63 28.64 12.11
C ALA A 569 -9.24 29.22 12.45
N ILE A 570 -8.20 28.41 12.23
CA ILE A 570 -6.80 28.83 12.29
C ILE A 570 -6.18 28.69 10.91
N GLY A 571 -5.15 29.47 10.59
CA GLY A 571 -4.56 29.32 9.26
C GLY A 571 -3.26 30.06 9.03
N ALA A 572 -2.70 29.85 7.84
CA ALA A 572 -1.57 30.59 7.34
C ALA A 572 -1.87 31.07 5.92
N ILE A 573 -1.57 32.35 5.66
CA ILE A 573 -1.67 32.96 4.34
C ILE A 573 -0.32 33.51 3.94
N SER A 574 0.10 33.26 2.70
CA SER A 574 1.23 33.96 2.10
C SER A 574 0.76 35.10 1.21
N THR A 575 1.49 36.21 1.21
CA THR A 575 1.20 37.34 0.32
C THR A 575 2.46 38.15 0.02
N HIS A 576 2.45 38.82 -1.14
CA HIS A 576 3.38 39.90 -1.45
C HIS A 576 2.77 41.28 -1.17
N ASP A 577 1.47 41.34 -0.89
CA ASP A 577 0.72 42.57 -0.64
C ASP A 577 0.84 42.97 0.83
N LEU A 578 1.73 43.93 1.10
CA LEU A 578 1.96 44.44 2.46
C LEU A 578 0.76 45.22 3.00
N GLU A 579 -0.10 45.76 2.13
CA GLU A 579 -1.28 46.53 2.55
C GLU A 579 -2.30 45.63 3.27
N LEU A 580 -2.30 44.32 3.02
CA LEU A 580 -3.12 43.36 3.77
C LEU A 580 -2.71 43.27 5.26
N ALA A 581 -1.43 43.54 5.58
CA ALA A 581 -0.96 43.59 6.96
C ALA A 581 -1.47 44.84 7.70
N GLU A 582 -1.85 45.88 6.95
CA GLU A 582 -2.29 47.18 7.46
C GLU A 582 -3.82 47.27 7.58
N ASP A 583 -4.58 46.25 7.14
CA ASP A 583 -6.04 46.22 7.29
C ASP A 583 -6.44 46.16 8.79
N PRO A 584 -7.11 47.20 9.33
CA PRO A 584 -7.42 47.28 10.74
C PRO A 584 -8.27 46.11 11.28
N GLY A 585 -9.09 45.50 10.43
CA GLY A 585 -9.94 44.36 10.80
C GLY A 585 -9.15 43.05 10.93
N LEU A 586 -7.95 42.98 10.36
CA LEU A 586 -7.10 41.79 10.35
C LEU A 586 -5.85 41.92 11.21
N THR A 587 -5.30 43.13 11.39
CA THR A 587 -4.03 43.34 12.11
C THR A 587 -4.02 42.72 13.52
N GLU A 588 -5.12 42.81 14.27
CA GLU A 588 -5.22 42.22 15.62
C GLU A 588 -5.30 40.69 15.61
N LYS A 589 -5.69 40.09 14.48
CA LYS A 589 -5.88 38.65 14.27
C LYS A 589 -4.70 38.00 13.54
N ALA A 590 -3.79 38.80 13.00
CA ALA A 590 -2.66 38.35 12.20
C ALA A 590 -1.38 38.32 13.03
N SER A 591 -0.69 37.18 13.03
CA SER A 591 0.72 37.11 13.43
C SER A 591 1.58 37.24 12.18
N THR A 592 2.28 38.36 12.04
CA THR A 592 3.06 38.65 10.82
C THR A 592 4.49 38.13 10.92
N VAL A 593 4.89 37.38 9.90
CA VAL A 593 6.25 36.87 9.72
C VAL A 593 6.76 37.16 8.31
N HIS A 594 8.07 37.13 8.13
CA HIS A 594 8.68 37.33 6.83
C HIS A 594 9.88 36.41 6.57
N PHE A 595 10.11 36.19 5.28
CA PHE A 595 11.38 35.70 4.74
C PHE A 595 12.07 36.86 4.00
N ARG A 596 13.41 36.81 3.95
CA ARG A 596 14.21 37.83 3.27
C ARG A 596 15.29 37.17 2.43
N GLU A 597 15.63 37.87 1.37
CA GLU A 597 16.80 37.66 0.54
C GLU A 597 18.05 38.32 1.15
N THR A 598 19.23 37.84 0.76
CA THR A 598 20.49 38.53 0.99
C THR A 598 21.24 38.61 -0.34
N ILE A 599 21.68 39.82 -0.69
CA ILE A 599 22.53 40.04 -1.86
C ILE A 599 23.98 39.99 -1.37
N GLN A 600 24.77 39.11 -1.96
CA GLN A 600 26.20 38.99 -1.68
C GLN A 600 26.97 39.22 -2.98
N THR A 601 28.04 39.99 -2.91
CA THR A 601 28.98 40.11 -4.02
C THR A 601 29.95 38.93 -3.94
N THR A 602 29.97 38.09 -4.96
CA THR A 602 30.91 36.97 -5.09
C THR A 602 32.32 37.49 -5.33
N ASP A 603 33.33 36.62 -5.15
CA ASP A 603 34.74 36.97 -5.34
C ASP A 603 35.05 37.51 -6.75
N ASP A 604 34.23 37.14 -7.74
CA ASP A 604 34.32 37.60 -9.14
C ASP A 604 33.65 38.99 -9.36
N GLY A 605 33.19 39.65 -8.29
CA GLY A 605 32.52 40.96 -8.34
C GLY A 605 31.07 40.90 -8.84
N GLN A 606 30.49 39.71 -8.99
CA GLN A 606 29.09 39.53 -9.40
C GLN A 606 28.18 39.54 -8.18
N GLU A 607 27.02 40.17 -8.28
CA GLU A 607 26.01 40.11 -7.22
C GLU A 607 25.14 38.88 -7.38
N GLU A 608 25.14 38.03 -6.35
CA GLU A 608 24.29 36.86 -6.26
C GLU A 608 23.25 37.06 -5.15
N MET A 609 21.99 36.75 -5.50
CA MET A 609 20.89 36.77 -4.56
C MET A 609 20.74 35.38 -3.92
N THR A 610 20.88 35.32 -2.60
CA THR A 610 20.80 34.09 -1.83
C THR A 610 19.61 34.15 -0.85
N PHE A 611 19.06 32.98 -0.53
CA PHE A 611 17.96 32.84 0.42
C PHE A 611 18.40 31.92 1.55
N ASP A 612 18.25 32.38 2.80
CA ASP A 612 18.57 31.56 3.97
C ASP A 612 17.40 30.67 4.43
N TYR A 613 16.21 30.91 3.85
CA TYR A 613 14.96 30.20 4.16
C TYR A 613 14.60 30.22 5.67
N LYS A 614 15.03 31.27 6.39
CA LYS A 614 14.72 31.47 7.81
C LYS A 614 13.57 32.46 8.01
N MET A 615 12.53 31.98 8.68
CA MET A 615 11.37 32.77 9.07
C MET A 615 11.74 33.73 10.21
N ARG A 616 11.27 34.97 10.12
CA ARG A 616 11.51 36.04 11.09
C ARG A 616 10.20 36.73 11.46
N GLN A 617 10.14 37.29 12.66
CA GLN A 617 8.97 38.04 13.13
C GLN A 617 8.87 39.42 12.47
N GLY A 618 7.65 39.89 12.26
CA GLY A 618 7.35 41.19 11.67
C GLY A 618 7.28 41.19 10.15
N VAL A 619 7.07 42.37 9.57
CA VAL A 619 7.02 42.60 8.11
C VAL A 619 8.43 42.69 7.54
N SER A 620 8.63 42.24 6.30
CA SER A 620 9.92 42.38 5.62
C SER A 620 10.35 43.86 5.52
N PRO A 621 11.57 44.22 5.95
CA PRO A 621 12.08 45.59 5.85
C PRO A 621 12.60 45.95 4.44
N THR A 622 12.68 44.98 3.52
CA THR A 622 13.34 45.15 2.21
C THR A 622 12.47 44.68 1.05
N THR A 623 12.52 45.44 -0.05
CA THR A 623 11.89 45.11 -1.34
C THR A 623 12.96 45.18 -2.44
N ASN A 624 13.68 44.09 -2.71
CA ASN A 624 14.79 44.08 -3.69
C ASN A 624 14.39 43.65 -5.11
N ALA A 625 13.10 43.74 -5.48
CA ALA A 625 12.62 43.30 -6.80
C ALA A 625 13.33 43.98 -7.99
N LEU A 626 13.67 45.27 -7.85
CA LEU A 626 14.43 46.03 -8.86
C LEU A 626 15.88 45.52 -9.00
N ARG A 627 16.51 45.13 -7.89
CA ARG A 627 17.88 44.59 -7.89
C ARG A 627 17.92 43.18 -8.47
N LEU A 628 16.83 42.42 -8.30
CA LEU A 628 16.64 41.12 -8.95
C LEU A 628 16.65 41.27 -10.48
N LEU A 629 15.95 42.26 -11.04
CA LEU A 629 16.01 42.56 -12.47
C LEU A 629 17.43 42.88 -12.95
N GLU A 630 18.21 43.62 -12.16
CA GLU A 630 19.62 43.92 -12.46
C GLU A 630 20.50 42.67 -12.46
N ILE A 631 20.34 41.78 -11.48
CA ILE A 631 21.08 40.51 -11.37
C ILE A 631 20.76 39.56 -12.54
N VAL A 632 19.50 39.49 -13.00
CA VAL A 632 19.14 38.66 -14.18
C VAL A 632 19.46 39.35 -15.52
N GLY A 633 20.18 40.49 -15.51
CA GLY A 633 20.61 41.21 -16.71
C GLY A 633 19.50 41.98 -17.44
N LEU A 634 18.35 42.19 -16.79
CA LEU A 634 17.21 42.97 -17.29
C LEU A 634 17.13 44.38 -16.70
N GLY A 635 18.04 44.71 -15.77
CA GLY A 635 18.21 46.06 -15.25
C GLY A 635 18.54 47.04 -16.38
N ARG A 636 18.17 48.31 -16.19
CA ARG A 636 18.53 49.36 -17.15
C ARG A 636 20.06 49.49 -17.21
N GLY A 637 20.66 48.86 -18.21
CA GLY A 637 22.05 49.11 -18.60
C GLY A 637 22.25 50.62 -18.79
N GLY A 638 23.36 51.14 -18.28
CA GLY A 638 23.70 52.55 -18.30
C GLY A 638 23.53 53.19 -19.67
N ALA A 639 22.49 54.00 -19.83
CA ALA A 639 22.36 54.98 -20.89
C ALA A 639 22.72 56.36 -20.32
N ALA A 640 23.97 56.54 -19.88
CA ALA A 640 24.54 57.84 -19.56
C ALA A 640 26.07 57.75 -19.42
N GLU A 641 26.78 57.58 -20.54
CA GLU A 641 28.13 58.14 -20.71
C GLU A 641 28.57 57.97 -22.17
N LYS A 642 28.25 58.98 -22.98
CA LYS A 642 28.98 59.42 -24.17
C LYS A 642 28.41 60.79 -24.56
N SER A 643 28.95 61.84 -23.93
CA SER A 643 29.00 63.18 -24.50
C SER A 643 30.45 63.49 -24.83
#